data_AF-A0A947P8N4-F1
#
_entry.id   AF-A0A947P8N4-F1
#
_cell.length_a   1.000
_cell.length_b   1.000
_cell.length_c   1.000
_cell.angle_alpha   90.00
_cell.angle_beta   90.00
_cell.angle_gamma   90.00
#
_symmetry.space_group_name_H-M   'P 1'
#
loop_
_entity.id
_entity.type
_entity.pdbx_description
1 polymer ?
#
loop_
_entity_poly.entity_id
_entity_poly.type
_entity_poly.pdbx_seq_one_letter_code
_entity_poly.pdbx_strand_id
1 'polypeptide(L)'
;MNAIPTFSRYLSLCLFLLASPALAGVWRFAVIGNTRGDGPNTTTNQWVNTPVLAAMATAISNDCPELVLVAGDLIYGDPASSNSTNMAVQYALWTNAMAPVYKAGIPVYPVRGNHDSYGDDALGAAFLTAFTNTPRNGPTGEVGLTYSFTHKNAFFAALDQYCTAHTVNQAWLTNQLALNTKTHLFTFGHEPAVQVMCSSCLAENRTARNAFINSLTDAGSLLYFCGHDHFYDHAIVTAPNGRTFRQLVVGSGGAPAMGWSGVYGADFGESDMAVNVRHIGYTNGYSLVTVSNFTVTVEWKGSTDLTTWQTLDTAQYILPNPAVHRINDYDGDSKSDLVLYDESIGNWTVLFSSQYFESGAQPIMGGIGRRAAPGDYDGDGKTDIAVMSKTGTWWMLLSGSAYLPVSTNFGVICTGTATNASPVPADYDGDGITDLAYYEKASGTWGILYSDSGQAVTAPWGGPGFIPAPADFDGDDKADPCLYQESTGKWYILLSSSGYLEVSAIWGGSGYQAVPADYDNDGRADPCVCNRTTGEWQVLLSGSSYANSAYFTWGNAAYRPLSGDYDGDGLADPMVYADSISDWSVMLSGDEYKGSSLPFGGTNWAAVKSLWREDLVFVAFGDSITYGDGSSTDSPATGYPKLLETKLKQNYDGYFSSINQGRDGEDTWQGVERFSRMLDATNPNLVLLMEGTNDHGDDVPFDEIEENLSMMIQLAQARGIRVIIATIPPVIANEYRDRSAQMERIVAFNPRIYQIAKNFNIPVAPVFEAITAVPGWESSLMNQPSANHPNDAGYRIVRDAFYTPISAGLYAGQY
;
A
#
# COMPACT_ATOMS: atom_id res chain seq x y z
N MET A 1 7.97 63.55 -7.01
CA MET A 1 8.87 63.77 -8.17
C MET A 1 10.29 63.60 -7.65
N ASN A 2 10.90 62.42 -7.69
CA ASN A 2 11.57 61.73 -8.81
C ASN A 2 13.04 61.55 -8.32
N ALA A 3 13.74 60.43 -8.40
CA ALA A 3 13.52 59.22 -9.17
C ALA A 3 14.23 58.02 -8.48
N ILE A 4 13.62 56.86 -8.67
CA ILE A 4 14.15 55.51 -8.48
C ILE A 4 15.23 55.26 -9.54
N PRO A 5 16.35 54.55 -9.27
CA PRO A 5 17.24 54.09 -10.32
C PRO A 5 16.58 52.93 -11.07
N THR A 6 16.18 53.21 -12.31
CA THR A 6 15.75 52.26 -13.33
C THR A 6 16.86 51.26 -13.67
N PHE A 7 16.61 49.96 -13.50
CA PHE A 7 17.39 48.93 -14.17
C PHE A 7 16.99 48.90 -15.65
N SER A 8 17.96 49.25 -16.51
CA SER A 8 17.82 49.32 -17.96
C SER A 8 17.89 47.94 -18.60
N ARG A 9 17.02 47.74 -19.59
CA ARG A 9 16.95 46.59 -20.49
C ARG A 9 18.30 46.34 -21.20
N TYR A 10 18.86 45.15 -21.01
CA TYR A 10 19.64 44.48 -22.05
C TYR A 10 18.88 43.24 -22.48
N LEU A 11 18.22 43.34 -23.64
CA LEU A 11 17.74 42.19 -24.39
C LEU A 11 18.97 41.54 -25.03
N SER A 12 19.66 40.67 -24.29
CA SER A 12 20.57 39.69 -24.89
C SER A 12 19.81 38.38 -24.97
N LEU A 13 19.42 38.02 -26.20
CA LEU A 13 18.89 36.72 -26.56
C LEU A 13 20.03 35.70 -26.41
N CYS A 14 20.40 35.35 -25.18
CA CYS A 14 21.22 34.20 -24.89
C CYS A 14 20.28 33.01 -24.75
N LEU A 15 20.14 32.27 -25.86
CA LEU A 15 19.56 30.93 -25.87
C LEU A 15 20.52 30.01 -25.10
N PHE A 16 20.46 30.04 -23.77
CA PHE A 16 20.95 28.95 -22.96
C PHE A 16 19.82 27.94 -22.85
N LEU A 17 20.02 26.80 -23.51
CA LEU A 17 19.40 25.53 -23.14
C LEU A 17 19.78 25.25 -21.68
N LEU A 18 19.04 25.85 -20.76
CA LEU A 18 19.01 25.42 -19.37
C LEU A 18 18.23 24.11 -19.37
N ALA A 19 18.93 23.03 -19.04
CA ALA A 19 18.26 21.82 -18.62
C ALA A 19 17.40 22.20 -17.41
N SER A 20 16.09 22.24 -17.61
CA SER A 20 15.13 22.12 -16.52
C SER A 20 15.52 20.88 -15.72
N PRO A 21 15.44 20.87 -14.38
CA PRO A 21 15.22 19.59 -13.71
C PRO A 21 13.96 19.04 -14.36
N ALA A 22 14.10 17.89 -15.02
CA ALA A 22 12.96 17.30 -15.69
C ALA A 22 11.88 17.07 -14.63
N LEU A 23 10.70 17.69 -14.80
CA LEU A 23 9.44 17.05 -14.41
C LEU A 23 9.65 15.56 -14.68
N ALA A 24 9.57 14.70 -13.65
CA ALA A 24 9.89 13.27 -13.80
C ALA A 24 8.90 12.65 -14.80
N GLY A 25 9.24 12.77 -16.08
CA GLY A 25 8.33 12.49 -17.17
C GLY A 25 8.03 11.01 -17.17
N VAL A 26 6.76 10.69 -17.46
CA VAL A 26 6.27 9.32 -17.66
C VAL A 26 7.30 8.53 -18.46
N TRP A 27 7.78 7.44 -17.89
CA TRP A 27 8.75 6.57 -18.53
C TRP A 27 8.39 5.12 -18.32
N ARG A 28 9.02 4.24 -19.08
CA ARG A 28 8.62 2.84 -19.14
C ARG A 28 9.81 1.92 -19.27
N PHE A 29 9.66 0.71 -18.76
CA PHE A 29 10.60 -0.39 -18.95
C PHE A 29 9.87 -1.70 -19.21
N ALA A 30 10.54 -2.65 -19.84
CA ALA A 30 9.97 -3.98 -20.10
C ALA A 30 10.66 -5.06 -19.25
N VAL A 31 9.93 -6.13 -18.93
CA VAL A 31 10.43 -7.29 -18.19
C VAL A 31 10.07 -8.58 -18.92
N ILE A 32 11.05 -9.45 -19.12
CA ILE A 32 10.92 -10.76 -19.75
C ILE A 32 11.66 -11.84 -18.94
N GLY A 33 11.34 -13.11 -19.14
CA GLY A 33 12.02 -14.24 -18.50
C GLY A 33 11.77 -15.55 -19.23
N ASN A 34 12.63 -16.56 -18.99
CA ASN A 34 12.49 -17.92 -19.54
C ASN A 34 12.32 -17.93 -21.07
N THR A 35 13.31 -17.33 -21.75
CA THR A 35 13.34 -17.19 -23.23
C THR A 35 14.06 -18.34 -23.91
N ARG A 36 14.62 -19.26 -23.12
CA ARG A 36 15.30 -20.45 -23.62
C ARG A 36 14.42 -21.28 -24.54
N GLY A 37 15.07 -21.98 -25.44
CA GLY A 37 14.45 -22.95 -26.33
C GLY A 37 14.47 -24.35 -25.74
N ASP A 38 14.40 -25.33 -26.64
CA ASP A 38 14.56 -26.74 -26.34
C ASP A 38 16.04 -27.16 -26.42
N GLY A 39 16.29 -28.44 -26.14
CA GLY A 39 17.63 -29.02 -26.20
C GLY A 39 18.24 -29.08 -27.62
N PRO A 40 19.48 -29.58 -27.74
CA PRO A 40 20.28 -29.50 -28.97
C PRO A 40 19.72 -30.24 -30.20
N ASN A 41 18.67 -31.07 -30.02
CA ASN A 41 18.14 -31.93 -31.07
C ASN A 41 16.91 -31.34 -31.80
N THR A 42 16.54 -30.08 -31.52
CA THR A 42 15.46 -29.38 -32.23
C THR A 42 15.99 -28.45 -33.31
N THR A 43 15.14 -28.07 -34.27
CA THR A 43 15.54 -27.26 -35.43
C THR A 43 15.00 -25.82 -35.41
N THR A 44 13.89 -25.57 -34.70
CA THR A 44 13.19 -24.26 -34.72
C THR A 44 13.39 -23.42 -33.46
N ASN A 45 13.75 -24.04 -32.35
CA ASN A 45 13.95 -23.43 -31.05
C ASN A 45 15.18 -24.04 -30.34
N GLN A 46 16.23 -24.34 -31.11
CA GLN A 46 17.46 -24.94 -30.59
C GLN A 46 18.12 -23.97 -29.61
N TRP A 47 18.20 -24.35 -28.34
CA TRP A 47 18.78 -23.61 -27.21
C TRP A 47 18.10 -22.31 -26.80
N VAL A 48 17.68 -21.48 -27.75
CA VAL A 48 16.92 -20.23 -27.55
C VAL A 48 15.68 -20.30 -28.43
N ASN A 49 14.52 -19.90 -27.91
CA ASN A 49 13.30 -19.83 -28.73
C ASN A 49 13.31 -18.55 -29.58
N THR A 50 14.21 -18.52 -30.58
CA THR A 50 14.45 -17.33 -31.39
C THR A 50 13.22 -16.78 -32.12
N PRO A 51 12.25 -17.58 -32.61
CA PRO A 51 11.02 -17.04 -33.19
C PRO A 51 10.19 -16.22 -32.19
N VAL A 52 10.00 -16.74 -30.97
CA VAL A 52 9.24 -16.03 -29.92
C VAL A 52 10.01 -14.81 -29.45
N LEU A 53 11.29 -14.97 -29.12
CA LEU A 53 12.13 -13.90 -28.58
C LEU A 53 12.30 -12.74 -29.57
N ALA A 54 12.50 -13.02 -30.87
CA ALA A 54 12.66 -11.96 -31.87
C ALA A 54 11.35 -11.20 -32.15
N ALA A 55 10.21 -11.89 -32.14
CA ALA A 55 8.90 -11.27 -32.25
C ALA A 55 8.61 -10.37 -31.03
N MET A 56 8.89 -10.88 -29.83
CA MET A 56 8.77 -10.13 -28.57
C MET A 56 9.70 -8.93 -28.53
N ALA A 57 10.97 -9.07 -28.93
CA ALA A 57 11.93 -7.98 -29.02
C ALA A 57 11.45 -6.86 -29.96
N THR A 58 10.78 -7.23 -31.06
CA THR A 58 10.18 -6.28 -31.99
C THR A 58 9.00 -5.53 -31.34
N ALA A 59 8.12 -6.25 -30.63
CA ALA A 59 7.00 -5.65 -29.90
C ALA A 59 7.47 -4.70 -28.78
N ILE A 60 8.43 -5.14 -27.97
CA ILE A 60 9.09 -4.34 -26.94
C ILE A 60 9.69 -3.08 -27.57
N SER A 61 10.43 -3.19 -28.68
CA SER A 61 11.01 -2.02 -29.36
C SER A 61 9.93 -1.03 -29.84
N ASN A 62 8.77 -1.50 -30.26
CA ASN A 62 7.65 -0.63 -30.68
C ASN A 62 6.99 0.08 -29.49
N ASP A 63 6.97 -0.57 -28.32
CA ASP A 63 6.52 0.03 -27.07
C ASP A 63 7.49 1.06 -26.49
N CYS A 64 8.67 1.23 -27.07
CA CYS A 64 9.65 2.25 -26.71
C CYS A 64 10.01 2.32 -25.20
N PRO A 65 10.32 1.18 -24.51
CA PRO A 65 10.85 1.23 -23.16
C PRO A 65 12.26 1.82 -23.13
N GLU A 66 12.62 2.42 -22.01
CA GLU A 66 13.95 2.99 -21.78
C GLU A 66 14.96 1.95 -21.30
N LEU A 67 14.50 0.78 -20.84
CA LEU A 67 15.33 -0.37 -20.48
C LEU A 67 14.53 -1.68 -20.51
N VAL A 68 15.24 -2.81 -20.60
CA VAL A 68 14.66 -4.16 -20.48
C VAL A 68 15.33 -4.93 -19.35
N LEU A 69 14.53 -5.52 -18.47
CA LEU A 69 14.96 -6.45 -17.42
C LEU A 69 14.75 -7.89 -17.91
N VAL A 70 15.68 -8.80 -17.58
CA VAL A 70 15.58 -10.22 -17.95
C VAL A 70 15.72 -11.10 -16.71
N ALA A 71 14.62 -11.72 -16.30
CA ALA A 71 14.46 -12.56 -15.11
C ALA A 71 14.95 -14.01 -15.34
N GLY A 72 16.15 -14.18 -15.90
CA GLY A 72 16.83 -15.47 -16.03
C GLY A 72 16.27 -16.46 -17.08
N ASP A 73 16.95 -17.59 -17.22
CA ASP A 73 16.75 -18.64 -18.23
C ASP A 73 16.75 -18.07 -19.66
N LEU A 74 17.85 -17.39 -19.99
CA LEU A 74 18.05 -16.81 -21.31
C LEU A 74 18.28 -17.90 -22.35
N ILE A 75 19.05 -18.91 -21.97
CA ILE A 75 19.51 -19.99 -22.86
C ILE A 75 19.18 -21.35 -22.27
N TYR A 76 19.26 -22.40 -23.08
CA TYR A 76 19.01 -23.76 -22.60
C TYR A 76 20.10 -24.22 -21.65
N GLY A 77 21.38 -23.91 -21.90
CA GLY A 77 22.50 -24.42 -21.12
C GLY A 77 22.59 -25.95 -21.18
N ASP A 78 23.69 -26.52 -21.68
CA ASP A 78 23.80 -27.98 -21.84
C ASP A 78 24.53 -28.61 -20.64
N PRO A 79 23.83 -29.27 -19.70
CA PRO A 79 24.46 -29.88 -18.53
C PRO A 79 25.32 -31.11 -18.88
N ALA A 80 25.15 -31.71 -20.07
CA ALA A 80 25.91 -32.88 -20.49
C ALA A 80 27.23 -32.54 -21.20
N SER A 81 27.40 -31.29 -21.66
CA SER A 81 28.61 -30.83 -22.36
C SER A 81 29.30 -29.61 -21.73
N SER A 82 28.81 -29.13 -20.57
CA SER A 82 29.24 -27.98 -19.76
C SER A 82 30.64 -27.43 -20.10
N ASN A 83 30.71 -26.72 -21.23
CA ASN A 83 31.89 -26.04 -21.72
C ASN A 83 31.45 -24.64 -22.10
N SER A 84 32.12 -23.63 -21.51
CA SER A 84 31.84 -22.20 -21.71
C SER A 84 31.78 -21.78 -23.19
N THR A 85 32.42 -22.53 -24.09
CA THR A 85 32.35 -22.33 -25.54
C THR A 85 30.93 -22.53 -26.12
N ASN A 86 30.16 -23.49 -25.59
CA ASN A 86 28.79 -23.77 -26.04
C ASN A 86 27.83 -22.65 -25.58
N MET A 87 27.93 -22.22 -24.33
CA MET A 87 27.10 -21.12 -23.82
C MET A 87 27.36 -19.80 -24.53
N ALA A 88 28.61 -19.49 -24.87
CA ALA A 88 28.92 -18.30 -25.66
C ALA A 88 28.17 -18.27 -27.01
N VAL A 89 28.01 -19.43 -27.66
CA VAL A 89 27.20 -19.54 -28.88
C VAL A 89 25.72 -19.31 -28.59
N GLN A 90 25.18 -19.86 -27.50
CA GLN A 90 23.78 -19.67 -27.13
C GLN A 90 23.48 -18.20 -26.75
N TYR A 91 24.37 -17.53 -26.02
CA TYR A 91 24.24 -16.11 -25.73
C TYR A 91 24.37 -15.24 -26.99
N ALA A 92 25.21 -15.64 -27.95
CA ALA A 92 25.26 -14.98 -29.26
C ALA A 92 23.93 -15.14 -30.03
N LEU A 93 23.29 -16.32 -29.97
CA LEU A 93 21.94 -16.51 -30.55
C LEU A 93 20.89 -15.64 -29.84
N TRP A 94 20.94 -15.57 -28.52
CA TRP A 94 20.04 -14.76 -27.71
C TRP A 94 20.17 -13.26 -28.04
N THR A 95 21.40 -12.74 -28.03
CA THR A 95 21.68 -11.33 -28.35
C THR A 95 21.30 -10.98 -29.78
N ASN A 96 21.47 -11.91 -30.74
CA ASN A 96 20.99 -11.74 -32.10
C ASN A 96 19.45 -11.70 -32.21
N ALA A 97 18.74 -12.51 -31.45
CA ALA A 97 17.27 -12.47 -31.41
C ALA A 97 16.74 -11.16 -30.79
N MET A 98 17.46 -10.61 -29.81
CA MET A 98 17.19 -9.31 -29.20
C MET A 98 17.69 -8.10 -30.01
N ALA A 99 18.19 -8.31 -31.24
CA ALA A 99 18.69 -7.24 -32.10
C ALA A 99 17.73 -6.05 -32.30
N PRO A 100 16.38 -6.20 -32.37
CA PRO A 100 15.47 -5.06 -32.43
C PRO A 100 15.63 -4.09 -31.24
N VAL A 101 15.70 -4.62 -30.01
CA VAL A 101 15.88 -3.85 -28.76
C VAL A 101 17.24 -3.15 -28.76
N TYR A 102 18.31 -3.87 -29.08
CA TYR A 102 19.66 -3.28 -29.13
C TYR A 102 19.80 -2.20 -30.23
N LYS A 103 19.19 -2.40 -31.40
CA LYS A 103 19.19 -1.41 -32.48
C LYS A 103 18.41 -0.15 -32.12
N ALA A 104 17.40 -0.26 -31.26
CA ALA A 104 16.67 0.88 -30.70
C ALA A 104 17.46 1.61 -29.60
N GLY A 105 18.65 1.12 -29.22
CA GLY A 105 19.49 1.73 -28.19
C GLY A 105 19.01 1.47 -26.77
N ILE A 106 18.14 0.48 -26.58
CA ILE A 106 17.55 0.15 -25.27
C ILE A 106 18.51 -0.78 -24.50
N PRO A 107 19.00 -0.38 -23.31
CA PRO A 107 19.85 -1.21 -22.48
C PRO A 107 19.10 -2.43 -21.92
N VAL A 108 19.83 -3.54 -21.76
CA VAL A 108 19.30 -4.82 -21.28
C VAL A 108 20.06 -5.23 -20.01
N TYR A 109 19.31 -5.54 -18.94
CA TYR A 109 19.82 -5.91 -17.62
C TYR A 109 19.37 -7.33 -17.26
N PRO A 110 20.20 -8.35 -17.51
CA PRO A 110 19.86 -9.73 -17.19
C PRO A 110 20.36 -10.18 -15.82
N VAL A 111 19.62 -11.10 -15.19
CA VAL A 111 20.11 -12.00 -14.14
C VAL A 111 20.19 -13.43 -14.68
N ARG A 112 20.93 -14.31 -14.00
CA ARG A 112 21.04 -15.73 -14.38
C ARG A 112 19.84 -16.52 -13.87
N GLY A 113 19.34 -17.44 -14.69
CA GLY A 113 18.48 -18.55 -14.24
C GLY A 113 19.26 -19.83 -13.96
N ASN A 114 18.57 -20.90 -13.59
CA ASN A 114 19.21 -22.19 -13.33
C ASN A 114 19.88 -22.75 -14.60
N HIS A 115 19.34 -22.47 -15.78
CA HIS A 115 19.93 -22.85 -17.07
C HIS A 115 21.16 -22.01 -17.46
N ASP A 116 21.33 -20.83 -16.86
CA ASP A 116 22.48 -19.94 -17.07
C ASP A 116 23.65 -20.21 -16.10
N SER A 117 23.42 -21.01 -15.05
CA SER A 117 24.40 -21.19 -13.96
C SER A 117 24.81 -22.64 -13.72
N TYR A 118 23.86 -23.58 -13.58
CA TYR A 118 24.11 -24.96 -13.09
C TYR A 118 25.05 -25.08 -11.86
N GLY A 119 25.30 -24.00 -11.12
CA GLY A 119 26.25 -23.98 -10.00
C GLY A 119 27.73 -24.05 -10.39
N ASP A 120 28.10 -23.65 -11.63
CA ASP A 120 29.49 -23.67 -12.13
C ASP A 120 30.01 -22.26 -12.47
N ASP A 121 31.10 -21.84 -11.82
CA ASP A 121 31.76 -20.54 -11.98
C ASP A 121 32.19 -20.23 -13.43
N ALA A 122 32.55 -21.26 -14.21
CA ALA A 122 32.96 -21.09 -15.61
C ALA A 122 31.78 -20.63 -16.49
N LEU A 123 30.55 -20.95 -16.10
CA LEU A 123 29.33 -20.53 -16.79
C LEU A 123 28.97 -19.08 -16.44
N GLY A 124 29.20 -18.67 -15.19
CA GLY A 124 29.16 -17.27 -14.79
C GLY A 124 30.11 -16.39 -15.62
N ALA A 125 31.32 -16.86 -15.91
CA ALA A 125 32.26 -16.13 -16.76
C ALA A 125 31.76 -15.94 -18.22
N ALA A 126 31.09 -16.96 -18.78
CA ALA A 126 30.50 -16.86 -20.12
C ALA A 126 29.36 -15.82 -20.16
N PHE A 127 28.49 -15.82 -19.15
CA PHE A 127 27.43 -14.83 -18.98
C PHE A 127 28.01 -13.41 -18.89
N LEU A 128 29.01 -13.20 -18.03
CA LEU A 128 29.66 -11.88 -17.85
C LEU A 128 30.39 -11.39 -19.11
N THR A 129 30.83 -12.31 -19.98
CA THR A 129 31.45 -11.98 -21.27
C THR A 129 30.40 -11.57 -22.30
N ALA A 130 29.23 -12.22 -22.29
CA ALA A 130 28.12 -11.88 -23.17
C ALA A 130 27.46 -10.53 -22.79
N PHE A 131 27.40 -10.22 -21.51
CA PHE A 131 26.71 -9.04 -20.99
C PHE A 131 27.68 -8.08 -20.28
N THR A 132 28.50 -7.38 -21.05
CA THR A 132 29.54 -6.48 -20.51
C THR A 132 29.01 -5.22 -19.84
N ASN A 133 27.75 -4.86 -20.11
CA ASN A 133 27.13 -3.62 -19.63
C ASN A 133 26.44 -3.76 -18.27
N THR A 134 26.47 -4.95 -17.65
CA THR A 134 25.94 -5.11 -16.29
C THR A 134 26.79 -4.33 -15.28
N PRO A 135 26.18 -3.55 -14.37
CA PRO A 135 26.90 -2.86 -13.31
C PRO A 135 27.75 -3.83 -12.48
N ARG A 136 28.95 -3.38 -12.08
CA ARG A 136 29.95 -4.19 -11.37
C ARG A 136 30.06 -3.83 -9.88
N ASN A 137 28.93 -3.45 -9.27
CA ASN A 137 28.83 -3.02 -7.86
C ASN A 137 28.28 -4.12 -6.92
N GLY A 138 28.19 -5.35 -7.40
CA GLY A 138 27.81 -6.52 -6.60
C GLY A 138 28.79 -6.86 -5.49
N PRO A 139 28.38 -7.73 -4.55
CA PRO A 139 29.23 -8.19 -3.46
C PRO A 139 30.39 -9.06 -3.98
N THR A 140 31.39 -9.28 -3.12
CA THR A 140 32.52 -10.17 -3.42
C THR A 140 31.99 -11.56 -3.76
N GLY A 141 32.38 -12.10 -4.93
CA GLY A 141 31.89 -13.38 -5.45
C GLY A 141 30.73 -13.27 -6.44
N GLU A 142 30.03 -12.13 -6.50
CA GLU A 142 28.85 -11.94 -7.35
C GLU A 142 28.96 -10.71 -8.28
N VAL A 143 30.18 -10.22 -8.50
CA VAL A 143 30.43 -8.96 -9.23
C VAL A 143 29.96 -9.02 -10.69
N GLY A 144 28.89 -8.28 -10.99
CA GLY A 144 28.24 -8.26 -12.31
C GLY A 144 27.18 -9.34 -12.52
N LEU A 145 26.92 -10.14 -11.48
CA LEU A 145 25.86 -11.15 -11.42
C LEU A 145 24.71 -10.64 -10.54
N THR A 146 25.03 -10.21 -9.33
CA THR A 146 24.17 -9.38 -8.46
C THR A 146 24.63 -7.94 -8.61
N TYR A 147 23.69 -7.01 -8.80
CA TYR A 147 24.03 -5.61 -9.01
C TYR A 147 22.83 -4.69 -8.81
N SER A 148 23.10 -3.41 -8.61
CA SER A 148 22.07 -2.38 -8.52
C SER A 148 22.38 -1.24 -9.48
N PHE A 149 21.35 -0.49 -9.86
CA PHE A 149 21.50 0.75 -10.62
C PHE A 149 20.28 1.65 -10.40
N THR A 150 20.43 2.93 -10.71
CA THR A 150 19.32 3.88 -10.70
C THR A 150 18.99 4.32 -12.11
N HIS A 151 17.71 4.46 -12.41
CA HIS A 151 17.22 5.08 -13.63
C HIS A 151 16.11 6.07 -13.27
N LYS A 152 16.32 7.35 -13.57
CA LYS A 152 15.39 8.44 -13.20
C LYS A 152 15.04 8.40 -11.70
N ASN A 153 13.75 8.28 -11.37
CA ASN A 153 13.20 8.23 -10.01
C ASN A 153 13.11 6.80 -9.45
N ALA A 154 13.75 5.81 -10.07
CA ALA A 154 13.73 4.43 -9.63
C ALA A 154 15.13 3.86 -9.33
N PHE A 155 15.18 3.01 -8.32
CA PHE A 155 16.28 2.12 -8.01
C PHE A 155 15.91 0.69 -8.39
N PHE A 156 16.89 -0.02 -8.96
CA PHE A 156 16.77 -1.40 -9.40
C PHE A 156 17.77 -2.29 -8.67
N ALA A 157 17.32 -3.43 -8.17
CA ALA A 157 18.19 -4.52 -7.69
C ALA A 157 17.99 -5.77 -8.53
N ALA A 158 19.08 -6.20 -9.17
CA ALA A 158 19.20 -7.45 -9.91
C ALA A 158 19.88 -8.49 -9.01
N LEU A 159 19.21 -9.61 -8.76
CA LEU A 159 19.59 -10.57 -7.71
C LEU A 159 19.95 -11.91 -8.33
N ASP A 160 21.21 -12.32 -8.21
CA ASP A 160 21.62 -13.69 -8.57
C ASP A 160 21.29 -14.66 -7.43
N GLN A 161 20.57 -15.74 -7.76
CA GLN A 161 20.11 -16.73 -6.78
C GLN A 161 20.84 -18.08 -6.91
N TYR A 162 21.92 -18.10 -7.69
CA TYR A 162 22.68 -19.30 -8.04
C TYR A 162 24.14 -19.25 -7.61
N CYS A 163 24.65 -18.10 -7.16
CA CYS A 163 25.91 -18.02 -6.41
C CYS A 163 25.81 -18.77 -5.07
N THR A 164 24.65 -18.66 -4.40
CA THR A 164 24.25 -19.53 -3.29
C THR A 164 22.79 -19.90 -3.52
N ALA A 165 22.55 -21.18 -3.82
CA ALA A 165 21.24 -21.67 -4.26
C ALA A 165 20.11 -21.24 -3.31
N HIS A 166 18.98 -20.82 -3.88
CA HIS A 166 17.75 -20.45 -3.19
C HIS A 166 17.89 -19.31 -2.17
N THR A 167 18.89 -18.44 -2.37
CA THR A 167 19.13 -17.28 -1.51
C THR A 167 19.50 -16.04 -2.32
N VAL A 168 19.48 -14.89 -1.66
CA VAL A 168 20.08 -13.66 -2.17
C VAL A 168 21.19 -13.23 -1.23
N ASN A 169 22.11 -12.38 -1.70
CA ASN A 169 23.10 -11.78 -0.83
C ASN A 169 22.46 -10.75 0.12
N GLN A 170 21.96 -11.23 1.25
CA GLN A 170 21.14 -10.45 2.19
C GLN A 170 21.88 -9.20 2.71
N ALA A 171 23.13 -9.35 3.12
CA ALA A 171 23.90 -8.24 3.68
C ALA A 171 24.14 -7.12 2.66
N TRP A 172 24.44 -7.50 1.41
CA TRP A 172 24.59 -6.54 0.33
C TRP A 172 23.26 -5.85 0.01
N LEU A 173 22.16 -6.62 -0.11
CA LEU A 173 20.84 -6.08 -0.40
C LEU A 173 20.39 -5.07 0.66
N THR A 174 20.44 -5.43 1.95
CA THR A 174 20.08 -4.53 3.05
C THR A 174 20.89 -3.23 3.00
N ASN A 175 22.20 -3.30 2.71
CA ASN A 175 23.02 -2.11 2.58
C ASN A 175 22.65 -1.26 1.35
N GLN A 176 22.30 -1.86 0.22
CA GLN A 176 21.85 -1.12 -0.96
C GLN A 176 20.51 -0.42 -0.74
N LEU A 177 19.57 -1.11 -0.08
CA LEU A 177 18.26 -0.54 0.25
C LEU A 177 18.39 0.63 1.24
N ALA A 178 19.26 0.50 2.25
CA ALA A 178 19.52 1.60 3.19
C ALA A 178 20.19 2.82 2.56
N LEU A 179 20.86 2.67 1.41
CA LEU A 179 21.48 3.75 0.65
C LEU A 179 20.58 4.29 -0.47
N ASN A 180 19.40 3.70 -0.69
CA ASN A 180 18.51 4.11 -1.75
C ASN A 180 17.77 5.40 -1.38
N THR A 181 17.87 6.41 -2.24
CA THR A 181 17.13 7.67 -2.12
C THR A 181 16.09 7.85 -3.23
N LYS A 182 15.80 6.79 -4.01
CA LYS A 182 14.84 6.83 -5.12
C LYS A 182 13.46 6.43 -4.66
N THR A 183 12.46 7.15 -5.17
CA THR A 183 11.03 6.94 -4.92
C THR A 183 10.59 5.51 -5.21
N HIS A 184 10.92 4.99 -6.39
CA HIS A 184 10.53 3.63 -6.78
C HIS A 184 11.64 2.63 -6.53
N LEU A 185 11.25 1.47 -6.02
CA LEU A 185 12.12 0.32 -5.84
C LEU A 185 11.59 -0.86 -6.67
N PHE A 186 12.39 -1.33 -7.64
CA PHE A 186 12.11 -2.51 -8.43
C PHE A 186 13.15 -3.58 -8.19
N THR A 187 12.71 -4.79 -7.88
CA THR A 187 13.61 -5.92 -7.69
C THR A 187 13.26 -7.05 -8.62
N PHE A 188 14.29 -7.74 -9.13
CA PHE A 188 14.08 -8.90 -9.98
C PHE A 188 15.16 -9.98 -9.75
N GLY A 189 14.70 -11.21 -9.80
CA GLY A 189 15.48 -12.44 -9.70
C GLY A 189 14.94 -13.48 -10.68
N HIS A 190 15.36 -14.73 -10.53
CA HIS A 190 14.83 -15.82 -11.34
C HIS A 190 13.78 -16.64 -10.60
N GLU A 191 14.04 -17.00 -9.35
CA GLU A 191 13.19 -17.86 -8.54
C GLU A 191 12.03 -17.08 -7.89
N PRO A 192 10.80 -17.64 -7.91
CA PRO A 192 9.70 -17.13 -7.10
C PRO A 192 10.05 -17.10 -5.61
N ALA A 193 9.60 -16.05 -4.91
CA ALA A 193 9.76 -15.89 -3.47
C ALA A 193 8.73 -16.73 -2.69
N VAL A 194 7.51 -16.82 -3.22
CA VAL A 194 6.52 -17.84 -2.85
C VAL A 194 6.38 -18.79 -4.01
N GLN A 195 6.44 -20.09 -3.73
CA GLN A 195 6.30 -21.13 -4.75
C GLN A 195 4.99 -20.95 -5.52
N VAL A 196 5.08 -20.98 -6.86
CA VAL A 196 3.90 -21.08 -7.74
C VAL A 196 3.76 -22.50 -8.27
N MET A 197 4.70 -22.98 -9.08
CA MET A 197 4.72 -24.39 -9.52
C MET A 197 5.99 -25.12 -9.07
N CYS A 198 7.17 -24.70 -9.51
CA CYS A 198 8.40 -25.44 -9.24
C CYS A 198 8.81 -25.36 -7.77
N SER A 199 9.17 -26.51 -7.19
CA SER A 199 9.69 -26.57 -5.81
C SER A 199 11.05 -25.89 -5.66
N SER A 200 11.84 -25.86 -6.75
CA SER A 200 13.12 -25.16 -6.86
C SER A 200 12.94 -23.64 -6.85
N CYS A 201 12.68 -23.08 -5.68
CA CYS A 201 12.43 -21.66 -5.49
C CYS A 201 12.98 -21.18 -4.13
N LEU A 202 12.87 -19.88 -3.85
CA LEU A 202 13.40 -19.33 -2.59
C LEU A 202 12.74 -19.93 -1.34
N ALA A 203 11.54 -20.53 -1.46
CA ALA A 203 10.87 -21.21 -0.36
C ALA A 203 11.65 -22.45 0.14
N GLU A 204 12.59 -23.01 -0.63
CA GLU A 204 13.51 -24.04 -0.12
C GLU A 204 14.36 -23.54 1.06
N ASN A 205 14.66 -22.24 1.10
CA ASN A 205 15.31 -21.58 2.23
C ASN A 205 14.42 -20.47 2.81
N ARG A 206 13.31 -20.86 3.45
CA ARG A 206 12.34 -19.94 4.05
C ARG A 206 12.96 -18.87 4.96
N THR A 207 14.01 -19.20 5.71
CA THR A 207 14.66 -18.22 6.59
C THR A 207 15.31 -17.10 5.79
N ALA A 208 16.09 -17.44 4.76
CA ALA A 208 16.69 -16.44 3.87
C ALA A 208 15.62 -15.69 3.05
N ARG A 209 14.61 -16.41 2.53
CA ARG A 209 13.48 -15.84 1.81
C ARG A 209 12.70 -14.82 2.64
N ASN A 210 12.40 -15.14 3.91
CA ASN A 210 11.68 -14.23 4.79
C ASN A 210 12.49 -12.95 5.07
N ALA A 211 13.80 -13.07 5.28
CA ALA A 211 14.67 -11.91 5.45
C ALA A 211 14.71 -11.03 4.19
N PHE A 212 14.74 -11.68 3.02
CA PHE A 212 14.69 -11.02 1.71
C PHE A 212 13.37 -10.24 1.53
N ILE A 213 12.23 -10.92 1.65
CA ILE A 213 10.90 -10.30 1.49
C ILE A 213 10.72 -9.15 2.48
N ASN A 214 11.05 -9.35 3.76
CA ASN A 214 10.93 -8.28 4.75
C ASN A 214 11.79 -7.08 4.38
N SER A 215 13.04 -7.29 3.96
CA SER A 215 13.91 -6.17 3.55
C SER A 215 13.31 -5.39 2.38
N LEU A 216 12.68 -6.09 1.42
CA LEU A 216 12.00 -5.44 0.30
C LEU A 216 10.80 -4.60 0.77
N THR A 217 9.91 -5.19 1.56
CA THR A 217 8.66 -4.52 1.97
C THR A 217 8.89 -3.45 3.02
N ASP A 218 9.91 -3.59 3.87
CA ASP A 218 10.36 -2.54 4.80
C ASP A 218 10.91 -1.34 4.02
N ALA A 219 11.62 -1.56 2.91
CA ALA A 219 12.14 -0.52 2.02
C ALA A 219 11.10 0.04 1.03
N GLY A 220 9.81 -0.28 1.18
CA GLY A 220 8.73 0.23 0.33
C GLY A 220 8.60 -0.43 -1.05
N SER A 221 9.28 -1.56 -1.28
CA SER A 221 9.10 -2.32 -2.53
C SER A 221 7.72 -2.96 -2.59
N LEU A 222 6.91 -2.55 -3.56
CA LEU A 222 5.60 -3.15 -3.81
C LEU A 222 5.64 -4.24 -4.89
N LEU A 223 6.81 -4.52 -5.46
CA LEU A 223 6.90 -5.43 -6.59
C LEU A 223 8.22 -6.22 -6.68
N TYR A 224 8.09 -7.51 -7.01
CA TYR A 224 9.19 -8.43 -7.31
C TYR A 224 8.90 -9.18 -8.60
N PHE A 225 9.79 -9.07 -9.59
CA PHE A 225 9.73 -9.85 -10.83
C PHE A 225 10.57 -11.12 -10.72
N CYS A 226 10.02 -12.24 -11.12
CA CYS A 226 10.74 -13.51 -11.21
C CYS A 226 10.37 -14.27 -12.49
N GLY A 227 11.16 -15.29 -12.82
CA GLY A 227 10.88 -16.22 -13.92
C GLY A 227 10.65 -17.63 -13.36
N HIS A 228 11.47 -18.56 -13.85
CA HIS A 228 11.52 -19.99 -13.52
C HIS A 228 10.28 -20.79 -13.94
N ASP A 229 9.09 -20.37 -13.51
CA ASP A 229 7.83 -21.00 -13.86
C ASP A 229 7.33 -20.47 -15.22
N HIS A 230 7.10 -21.38 -16.19
CA HIS A 230 6.91 -21.01 -17.60
C HIS A 230 5.49 -20.55 -17.96
N PHE A 231 5.03 -19.49 -17.31
CA PHE A 231 3.75 -18.83 -17.55
C PHE A 231 3.79 -17.39 -17.01
N TYR A 232 2.69 -16.65 -17.19
CA TYR A 232 2.45 -15.42 -16.44
C TYR A 232 1.61 -15.72 -15.19
N ASP A 233 2.08 -15.23 -14.05
CA ASP A 233 1.34 -15.29 -12.80
C ASP A 233 1.54 -14.01 -12.00
N HIS A 234 0.45 -13.53 -11.41
CA HIS A 234 0.38 -12.31 -10.63
C HIS A 234 -0.28 -12.62 -9.30
N ALA A 235 0.52 -12.51 -8.25
CA ALA A 235 0.10 -12.74 -6.88
C ALA A 235 0.24 -11.48 -6.02
N ILE A 236 -0.68 -11.29 -5.08
CA ILE A 236 -0.44 -10.44 -3.90
C ILE A 236 0.12 -11.36 -2.82
N VAL A 237 1.32 -11.06 -2.35
CA VAL A 237 2.04 -11.83 -1.34
C VAL A 237 2.02 -11.05 -0.03
N THR A 238 1.58 -11.70 1.05
CA THR A 238 1.71 -11.19 2.42
C THR A 238 3.07 -11.60 2.97
N ALA A 239 3.92 -10.61 3.20
CA ALA A 239 5.23 -10.77 3.79
C ALA A 239 5.14 -11.21 5.27
N PRO A 240 6.17 -11.86 5.82
CA PRO A 240 6.23 -12.23 7.24
C PRO A 240 6.08 -11.05 8.21
N ASN A 241 6.45 -9.83 7.81
CA ASN A 241 6.24 -8.60 8.60
C ASN A 241 4.81 -8.02 8.48
N GLY A 242 3.90 -8.68 7.78
CA GLY A 242 2.50 -8.27 7.62
C GLY A 242 2.24 -7.31 6.45
N ARG A 243 3.28 -6.78 5.81
CA ARG A 243 3.16 -5.93 4.61
C ARG A 243 2.82 -6.77 3.38
N THR A 244 2.26 -6.16 2.34
CA THR A 244 1.97 -6.85 1.08
C THR A 244 2.81 -6.30 -0.08
N PHE A 245 3.12 -7.18 -1.03
CA PHE A 245 3.75 -6.80 -2.29
C PHE A 245 3.28 -7.74 -3.41
N ARG A 246 3.52 -7.36 -4.66
CA ARG A 246 3.18 -8.19 -5.82
C ARG A 246 4.37 -9.04 -6.25
N GLN A 247 4.16 -10.35 -6.35
CA GLN A 247 5.07 -11.23 -7.07
C GLN A 247 4.54 -11.42 -8.49
N LEU A 248 5.35 -11.07 -9.48
CA LEU A 248 5.03 -11.24 -10.90
C LEU A 248 5.97 -12.25 -11.54
N VAL A 249 5.45 -13.43 -11.85
CA VAL A 249 6.14 -14.42 -12.68
C VAL A 249 6.01 -14.00 -14.14
N VAL A 250 7.15 -13.71 -14.77
CA VAL A 250 7.28 -13.30 -16.17
C VAL A 250 7.99 -14.38 -17.01
N GLY A 251 7.69 -15.65 -16.75
CA GLY A 251 8.37 -16.80 -17.35
C GLY A 251 7.78 -17.27 -18.69
N SER A 252 6.99 -16.44 -19.36
CA SER A 252 6.37 -16.76 -20.65
C SER A 252 7.17 -16.28 -21.88
N GLY A 253 8.50 -16.18 -21.76
CA GLY A 253 9.39 -15.68 -22.81
C GLY A 253 9.69 -16.64 -23.96
N GLY A 254 9.28 -17.91 -23.87
CA GLY A 254 9.43 -18.90 -24.93
C GLY A 254 9.84 -20.31 -24.47
N ALA A 255 10.15 -20.52 -23.19
CA ALA A 255 10.40 -21.84 -22.64
C ALA A 255 9.14 -22.73 -22.71
N PRO A 256 9.28 -24.07 -22.68
CA PRO A 256 8.14 -24.99 -22.78
C PRO A 256 7.11 -24.74 -21.67
N ALA A 257 5.88 -24.44 -22.05
CA ALA A 257 4.83 -24.03 -21.12
C ALA A 257 4.62 -25.05 -19.99
N MET A 258 4.40 -24.53 -18.79
CA MET A 258 4.08 -25.29 -17.59
C MET A 258 2.60 -25.12 -17.23
N GLY A 259 2.04 -26.09 -16.52
CA GLY A 259 0.72 -25.99 -15.91
C GLY A 259 0.83 -25.63 -14.43
N TRP A 260 -0.13 -24.88 -13.91
CA TRP A 260 -0.21 -24.54 -12.48
C TRP A 260 -1.45 -25.18 -11.83
N SER A 261 -1.31 -25.63 -10.58
CA SER A 261 -2.37 -26.28 -9.81
C SER A 261 -3.41 -25.32 -9.24
N GLY A 262 -3.15 -24.01 -9.28
CA GLY A 262 -3.97 -22.99 -8.63
C GLY A 262 -3.65 -22.79 -7.14
N VAL A 263 -2.60 -23.45 -6.62
CA VAL A 263 -2.21 -23.39 -5.21
C VAL A 263 -0.78 -22.91 -5.09
N TYR A 264 -0.57 -21.82 -4.34
CA TYR A 264 0.77 -21.36 -3.96
C TYR A 264 1.33 -22.19 -2.82
N GLY A 265 2.66 -22.29 -2.74
CA GLY A 265 3.32 -22.88 -1.58
C GLY A 265 2.98 -24.36 -1.33
N ALA A 266 2.52 -25.08 -2.36
CA ALA A 266 1.96 -26.43 -2.21
C ALA A 266 2.95 -27.41 -1.55
N ASP A 267 4.24 -27.30 -1.86
CA ASP A 267 5.28 -28.18 -1.31
C ASP A 267 5.84 -27.68 0.03
N PHE A 268 5.60 -26.41 0.37
CA PHE A 268 6.17 -25.77 1.55
C PHE A 268 5.16 -25.44 2.65
N GLY A 269 3.86 -25.65 2.41
CA GLY A 269 2.78 -25.36 3.36
C GLY A 269 2.50 -23.85 3.49
N GLU A 270 2.62 -23.10 2.39
CA GLU A 270 2.57 -21.63 2.37
C GLU A 270 1.40 -21.08 1.53
N SER A 271 0.30 -21.85 1.42
CA SER A 271 -0.89 -21.47 0.64
C SER A 271 -1.51 -20.13 1.07
N ASP A 272 -1.28 -19.73 2.32
CA ASP A 272 -1.83 -18.51 2.89
C ASP A 272 -0.93 -17.27 2.62
N MET A 273 0.30 -17.46 2.14
CA MET A 273 1.24 -16.36 1.90
C MET A 273 0.91 -15.56 0.63
N ALA A 274 0.15 -16.12 -0.31
CA ALA A 274 -0.11 -15.50 -1.59
C ALA A 274 -1.55 -15.71 -2.06
N VAL A 275 -2.15 -14.65 -2.62
CA VAL A 275 -3.47 -14.67 -3.25
C VAL A 275 -3.30 -14.43 -4.75
N ASN A 276 -3.95 -15.26 -5.56
CA ASN A 276 -3.89 -15.11 -7.02
C ASN A 276 -4.75 -13.93 -7.44
N VAL A 277 -4.14 -13.00 -8.16
CA VAL A 277 -4.85 -11.93 -8.87
C VAL A 277 -5.14 -12.41 -10.29
N ARG A 278 -4.13 -12.94 -10.96
CA ARG A 278 -4.24 -13.38 -12.34
C ARG A 278 -3.24 -14.47 -12.67
N HIS A 279 -3.70 -15.50 -13.38
CA HIS A 279 -2.86 -16.51 -13.98
C HIS A 279 -3.16 -16.63 -15.47
N ILE A 280 -2.12 -16.67 -16.31
CA ILE A 280 -2.25 -16.90 -17.76
C ILE A 280 -1.21 -17.92 -18.21
N GLY A 281 -1.68 -19.16 -18.42
CA GLY A 281 -0.89 -20.23 -19.02
C GLY A 281 -0.85 -20.18 -20.54
N TYR A 282 0.17 -20.81 -21.14
CA TYR A 282 0.25 -21.14 -22.57
C TYR A 282 0.21 -19.94 -23.56
N THR A 283 0.51 -18.73 -23.09
CA THR A 283 0.58 -17.52 -23.93
C THR A 283 1.95 -16.88 -23.72
N ASN A 284 2.62 -16.49 -24.81
CA ASN A 284 3.93 -15.83 -24.70
C ASN A 284 3.73 -14.34 -24.42
N GLY A 285 4.56 -13.76 -23.56
CA GLY A 285 4.33 -12.38 -23.13
C GLY A 285 5.52 -11.69 -22.48
N TYR A 286 5.36 -10.39 -22.29
CA TYR A 286 6.26 -9.52 -21.53
C TYR A 286 5.45 -8.53 -20.69
N SER A 287 6.03 -8.06 -19.59
CA SER A 287 5.45 -6.97 -18.82
C SER A 287 5.99 -5.64 -19.31
N LEU A 288 5.10 -4.68 -19.58
CA LEU A 288 5.44 -3.28 -19.81
C LEU A 288 5.06 -2.48 -18.57
N VAL A 289 6.05 -1.86 -17.93
CA VAL A 289 5.88 -1.10 -16.71
C VAL A 289 5.98 0.38 -17.05
N THR A 290 4.94 1.15 -16.73
CA THR A 290 4.92 2.61 -16.86
C THR A 290 5.00 3.24 -15.48
N VAL A 291 5.96 4.14 -15.29
CA VAL A 291 6.21 4.88 -14.06
C VAL A 291 5.86 6.34 -14.30
N SER A 292 4.96 6.90 -13.49
CA SER A 292 4.47 8.27 -13.57
C SER A 292 4.37 8.86 -12.16
N ASN A 293 5.31 9.73 -11.78
CA ASN A 293 5.43 10.27 -10.42
C ASN A 293 5.41 9.16 -9.37
N PHE A 294 4.31 8.99 -8.63
CA PHE A 294 4.13 7.95 -7.59
C PHE A 294 3.35 6.72 -8.08
N THR A 295 2.80 6.77 -9.29
CA THR A 295 2.01 5.68 -9.86
C THR A 295 2.88 4.76 -10.71
N VAL A 296 2.73 3.46 -10.49
CA VAL A 296 3.27 2.42 -11.37
C VAL A 296 2.12 1.61 -11.95
N THR A 297 2.10 1.49 -13.27
CA THR A 297 1.19 0.60 -13.99
C THR A 297 1.99 -0.49 -14.67
N VAL A 298 1.70 -1.75 -14.35
CA VAL A 298 2.25 -2.93 -15.01
C VAL A 298 1.19 -3.51 -15.93
N GLU A 299 1.48 -3.52 -17.22
CA GLU A 299 0.64 -4.18 -18.23
C GLU A 299 1.34 -5.45 -18.70
N TRP A 300 0.71 -6.62 -18.51
CA TRP A 300 1.22 -7.82 -19.13
C TRP A 300 0.66 -7.96 -20.55
N LYS A 301 1.58 -7.95 -21.53
CA LYS A 301 1.27 -8.01 -22.96
C LYS A 301 1.49 -9.43 -23.47
N GLY A 302 0.43 -10.08 -23.90
CA GLY A 302 0.46 -11.46 -24.40
C GLY A 302 0.18 -11.57 -25.90
N SER A 303 0.73 -12.62 -26.50
CA SER A 303 0.51 -13.00 -27.90
C SER A 303 0.50 -14.52 -28.08
N THR A 304 -0.45 -15.00 -28.89
CA THR A 304 -0.54 -16.41 -29.33
C THR A 304 -0.12 -16.60 -30.79
N ASP A 305 -0.08 -15.53 -31.59
CA ASP A 305 0.27 -15.56 -33.02
C ASP A 305 1.63 -14.89 -33.33
N LEU A 306 2.28 -14.30 -32.31
CA LEU A 306 3.56 -13.57 -32.36
C LEU A 306 3.54 -12.29 -33.22
N THR A 307 2.37 -11.87 -33.68
CA THR A 307 2.18 -10.67 -34.52
C THR A 307 1.31 -9.61 -33.84
N THR A 308 0.35 -10.04 -33.03
CA THR A 308 -0.58 -9.20 -32.28
C THR A 308 -0.27 -9.32 -30.80
N TRP A 309 0.01 -8.19 -30.16
CA TRP A 309 0.34 -8.11 -28.72
C TRP A 309 -0.71 -7.24 -28.03
N GLN A 310 -1.34 -7.77 -26.99
CA GLN A 310 -2.44 -7.11 -26.28
C GLN A 310 -2.23 -7.18 -24.78
N THR A 311 -2.64 -6.14 -24.07
CA THR A 311 -2.68 -6.14 -22.61
C THR A 311 -3.76 -7.12 -22.14
N LEU A 312 -3.35 -8.16 -21.40
CA LEU A 312 -4.23 -9.24 -20.89
C LEU A 312 -4.32 -9.25 -19.37
N ASP A 313 -3.47 -8.47 -18.70
CA ASP A 313 -3.54 -8.13 -17.29
C ASP A 313 -3.00 -6.72 -17.07
N THR A 314 -3.56 -6.01 -16.09
CA THR A 314 -3.08 -4.70 -15.66
C THR A 314 -3.06 -4.67 -14.14
N ALA A 315 -1.91 -4.34 -13.58
CA ALA A 315 -1.74 -4.03 -12.17
C ALA A 315 -1.38 -2.55 -12.03
N GLN A 316 -1.97 -1.88 -11.06
CA GLN A 316 -1.56 -0.53 -10.69
C GLN A 316 -1.28 -0.50 -9.18
N TYR A 317 -0.28 0.26 -8.81
CA TYR A 317 -0.09 0.70 -7.43
C TYR A 317 0.38 2.14 -7.42
N ILE A 318 0.00 2.83 -6.36
CA ILE A 318 0.37 4.20 -6.10
C ILE A 318 1.22 4.12 -4.83
N LEU A 319 2.46 4.58 -4.91
CA LEU A 319 3.23 4.80 -3.70
C LEU A 319 2.56 5.96 -2.96
N PRO A 320 2.35 5.85 -1.64
CA PRO A 320 2.03 7.03 -0.85
C PRO A 320 3.11 8.05 -1.16
N ASN A 321 2.72 9.28 -1.51
CA ASN A 321 3.69 10.33 -1.79
C ASN A 321 4.54 10.50 -0.53
N PRO A 322 5.83 10.11 -0.51
CA PRO A 322 6.66 10.24 0.67
C PRO A 322 6.95 11.72 0.98
N ALA A 323 6.70 12.64 0.04
CA ALA A 323 6.80 14.08 0.23
C ALA A 323 5.52 14.71 0.79
N VAL A 324 4.40 13.98 0.87
CA VAL A 324 3.28 14.44 1.70
C VAL A 324 3.57 13.97 3.11
N HIS A 325 4.37 14.75 3.83
CA HIS A 325 4.30 14.78 5.28
C HIS A 325 2.85 15.07 5.65
N ARG A 326 2.10 14.01 5.95
CA ARG A 326 0.72 14.11 6.41
C ARG A 326 0.77 14.83 7.74
N ILE A 327 0.18 16.02 7.76
CA ILE A 327 0.21 16.87 8.95
C ILE A 327 -0.40 16.07 10.10
N ASN A 328 0.39 15.81 11.15
CA ASN A 328 -0.02 15.07 12.34
C ASN A 328 -0.23 13.56 12.15
N ASP A 329 0.45 12.86 11.24
CA ASP A 329 0.46 11.38 11.23
C ASP A 329 1.52 10.82 12.21
N TYR A 330 1.15 10.54 13.47
CA TYR A 330 2.08 10.10 14.52
C TYR A 330 2.29 8.58 14.56
N ASP A 331 1.40 7.79 13.97
CA ASP A 331 1.49 6.33 13.98
C ASP A 331 1.92 5.72 12.63
N GLY A 332 1.97 6.52 11.57
CA GLY A 332 2.43 6.18 10.23
C GLY A 332 1.39 5.43 9.41
N ASP A 333 0.10 5.63 9.70
CA ASP A 333 -1.00 5.03 8.95
C ASP A 333 -1.39 5.81 7.68
N SER A 334 -0.63 6.88 7.36
CA SER A 334 -0.83 7.79 6.22
C SER A 334 -2.09 8.65 6.31
N LYS A 335 -2.70 8.74 7.49
CA LYS A 335 -3.80 9.67 7.81
C LYS A 335 -3.38 10.61 8.92
N SER A 336 -4.08 11.73 9.01
CA SER A 336 -3.84 12.74 10.04
C SER A 336 -4.48 12.32 11.36
N ASP A 337 -3.70 12.35 12.44
CA ASP A 337 -4.20 12.14 13.80
C ASP A 337 -4.75 13.44 14.42
N LEU A 338 -5.58 13.28 15.44
CA LEU A 338 -6.04 14.43 16.23
C LEU A 338 -5.07 14.71 17.36
N VAL A 339 -4.50 15.91 17.37
CA VAL A 339 -3.55 16.32 18.40
C VAL A 339 -3.99 17.59 19.13
N LEU A 340 -4.01 17.53 20.47
CA LEU A 340 -4.17 18.67 21.34
C LEU A 340 -2.93 18.85 22.21
N TYR A 341 -2.39 20.07 22.22
CA TYR A 341 -1.35 20.49 23.15
C TYR A 341 -1.87 21.60 24.07
N ASP A 342 -1.96 21.33 25.37
CA ASP A 342 -2.33 22.33 26.36
C ASP A 342 -1.08 23.10 26.83
N GLU A 343 -0.86 24.30 26.28
CA GLU A 343 0.28 25.16 26.64
C GLU A 343 0.32 25.53 28.14
N SER A 344 -0.83 25.47 28.84
CA SER A 344 -0.93 25.91 30.25
C SER A 344 -0.37 24.90 31.25
N ILE A 345 -0.43 23.61 30.90
CA ILE A 345 0.10 22.50 31.70
C ILE A 345 1.28 21.80 30.99
N GLY A 346 1.42 21.97 29.68
CA GLY A 346 2.46 21.40 28.85
C GLY A 346 2.27 19.92 28.59
N ASN A 347 1.04 19.48 28.30
CA ASN A 347 0.71 18.08 27.98
C ASN A 347 0.18 17.94 26.56
N TRP A 348 0.54 16.84 25.91
CA TRP A 348 -0.03 16.43 24.63
C TRP A 348 -1.09 15.35 24.82
N THR A 349 -2.09 15.38 23.96
CA THR A 349 -3.05 14.29 23.71
C THR A 349 -3.06 14.06 22.21
N VAL A 350 -2.66 12.87 21.78
CA VAL A 350 -2.74 12.44 20.37
C VAL A 350 -3.76 11.31 20.31
N LEU A 351 -4.78 11.40 19.46
CA LEU A 351 -5.75 10.34 19.21
C LEU A 351 -5.50 9.80 17.80
N PHE A 352 -5.28 8.49 17.69
CA PHE A 352 -4.84 7.90 16.43
C PHE A 352 -5.99 7.61 15.47
N SER A 353 -5.86 7.97 14.19
CA SER A 353 -6.79 7.61 13.11
C SER A 353 -6.95 6.10 12.99
N SER A 354 -5.85 5.34 13.09
CA SER A 354 -5.84 3.86 13.06
C SER A 354 -6.64 3.22 14.20
N GLN A 355 -6.91 3.98 15.26
CA GLN A 355 -7.69 3.59 16.44
C GLN A 355 -9.03 4.31 16.49
N TYR A 356 -9.48 4.89 15.38
CA TYR A 356 -10.70 5.68 15.28
C TYR A 356 -10.75 6.78 16.33
N PHE A 357 -9.60 7.36 16.67
CA PHE A 357 -9.48 8.38 17.71
C PHE A 357 -10.01 7.94 19.10
N GLU A 358 -10.19 6.62 19.34
CA GLU A 358 -10.74 6.07 20.59
C GLU A 358 -9.69 6.00 21.71
N SER A 359 -8.42 5.83 21.35
CA SER A 359 -7.30 5.80 22.29
C SER A 359 -6.14 6.62 21.77
N GLY A 360 -5.40 7.18 22.72
CA GLY A 360 -4.40 8.17 22.43
C GLY A 360 -3.15 8.08 23.29
N ALA A 361 -2.02 8.44 22.70
CA ALA A 361 -0.79 8.64 23.46
C ALA A 361 -0.91 9.92 24.30
N GLN A 362 -0.34 9.86 25.51
CA GLN A 362 -0.14 11.03 26.37
C GLN A 362 1.37 11.26 26.58
N PRO A 363 2.10 11.78 25.56
CA PRO A 363 3.52 12.06 25.70
C PRO A 363 3.80 13.02 26.86
N ILE A 364 4.77 12.66 27.70
CA ILE A 364 5.21 13.49 28.83
C ILE A 364 6.29 14.48 28.36
N MET A 365 5.97 15.29 27.36
CA MET A 365 6.80 16.44 26.97
C MET A 365 5.91 17.67 26.80
N GLY A 366 6.45 18.86 27.03
CA GLY A 366 5.71 20.07 26.71
C GLY A 366 6.16 21.26 27.52
N GLY A 367 6.21 21.16 28.85
CA GLY A 367 6.62 22.28 29.71
C GLY A 367 5.67 23.49 29.62
N ILE A 368 5.41 24.12 30.76
CA ILE A 368 4.45 25.22 30.83
C ILE A 368 4.91 26.40 29.96
N GLY A 369 4.03 26.90 29.09
CA GLY A 369 4.23 28.10 28.28
C GLY A 369 5.13 27.94 27.05
N ARG A 370 5.42 26.70 26.62
CA ARG A 370 6.02 26.41 25.32
C ARG A 370 4.95 26.33 24.23
N ARG A 371 5.36 26.30 22.96
CA ARG A 371 4.50 26.23 21.78
C ARG A 371 4.70 24.88 21.09
N ALA A 372 3.62 24.24 20.66
CA ALA A 372 3.65 23.05 19.82
C ALA A 372 4.34 23.34 18.49
N ALA A 373 5.14 22.39 18.01
CA ALA A 373 5.84 22.45 16.75
C ALA A 373 6.06 21.05 16.15
N PRO A 374 5.00 20.25 15.98
CA PRO A 374 5.13 18.89 15.46
C PRO A 374 5.66 18.88 14.02
N GLY A 375 6.32 17.79 13.63
CA GLY A 375 6.88 17.55 12.30
C GLY A 375 7.79 16.32 12.32
N ASP A 376 8.08 15.72 11.18
CA ASP A 376 9.03 14.61 11.04
C ASP A 376 10.48 15.13 11.06
N TYR A 377 11.14 15.13 12.21
CA TYR A 377 12.51 15.64 12.38
C TYR A 377 13.57 14.55 12.28
N ASP A 378 13.20 13.27 12.15
CA ASP A 378 14.14 12.16 11.96
C ASP A 378 14.02 11.42 10.61
N GLY A 379 13.06 11.83 9.77
CA GLY A 379 12.85 11.35 8.41
C GLY A 379 12.25 9.94 8.35
N ASP A 380 11.60 9.47 9.41
CA ASP A 380 11.01 8.14 9.47
C ASP A 380 9.59 8.06 8.87
N GLY A 381 9.08 9.19 8.37
CA GLY A 381 7.76 9.31 7.77
C GLY A 381 6.64 9.47 8.80
N LYS A 382 6.95 9.64 10.08
CA LYS A 382 5.98 9.91 11.14
C LYS A 382 6.21 11.28 11.74
N THR A 383 5.12 11.89 12.21
CA THR A 383 5.17 13.15 12.93
C THR A 383 5.80 12.94 14.31
N ASP A 384 6.83 13.72 14.62
CA ASP A 384 7.42 13.76 15.96
C ASP A 384 6.71 14.77 16.88
N ILE A 385 6.87 14.53 18.19
CA ILE A 385 6.42 15.47 19.21
C ILE A 385 7.53 16.49 19.45
N ALA A 386 7.28 17.76 19.17
CA ALA A 386 8.24 18.83 19.40
C ALA A 386 7.60 20.11 19.96
N VAL A 387 8.35 20.82 20.82
CA VAL A 387 7.94 22.12 21.38
C VAL A 387 9.06 23.15 21.37
N MET A 388 8.69 24.42 21.19
CA MET A 388 9.59 25.57 21.23
C MET A 388 9.22 26.54 22.37
N SER A 389 10.21 27.00 23.12
CA SER A 389 10.05 28.11 24.07
C SER A 389 9.88 29.44 23.34
N LYS A 390 9.31 30.46 24.02
CA LYS A 390 9.19 31.82 23.46
C LYS A 390 10.53 32.48 23.11
N THR A 391 11.63 31.95 23.65
CA THR A 391 13.01 32.41 23.44
C THR A 391 13.78 31.60 22.40
N GLY A 392 13.17 30.59 21.76
CA GLY A 392 13.76 29.85 20.64
C GLY A 392 14.46 28.53 20.99
N THR A 393 14.41 28.07 22.24
CA THR A 393 14.88 26.71 22.60
C THR A 393 13.86 25.65 22.19
N TRP A 394 14.32 24.55 21.60
CA TRP A 394 13.51 23.42 21.12
C TRP A 394 13.71 22.16 21.99
N TRP A 395 12.69 21.31 22.04
CA TRP A 395 12.73 19.97 22.62
C TRP A 395 11.93 19.03 21.71
N MET A 396 12.41 17.80 21.50
CA MET A 396 11.83 16.85 20.55
C MET A 396 11.83 15.43 21.14
N LEU A 397 10.79 14.66 20.84
CA LEU A 397 10.71 13.21 21.03
C LEU A 397 10.56 12.60 19.65
N LEU A 398 11.60 11.89 19.21
CA LEU A 398 11.65 11.32 17.86
C LEU A 398 10.95 9.95 17.83
N SER A 399 10.08 9.74 16.85
CA SER A 399 9.34 8.49 16.54
C SER A 399 10.31 7.31 16.36
N GLY A 400 11.36 7.47 15.55
CA GLY A 400 12.40 6.46 15.30
C GLY A 400 13.21 6.09 16.54
N SER A 401 13.17 6.93 17.59
CA SER A 401 13.79 6.69 18.91
C SER A 401 12.79 6.22 19.97
N ALA A 402 11.62 5.72 19.57
CA ALA A 402 10.53 5.32 20.48
C ALA A 402 10.10 6.45 21.43
N TYR A 403 10.13 7.70 20.94
CA TYR A 403 9.79 8.92 21.66
C TYR A 403 10.64 9.13 22.93
N LEU A 404 11.89 8.64 22.96
CA LEU A 404 12.83 8.94 24.04
C LEU A 404 13.27 10.42 23.99
N PRO A 405 13.47 11.10 25.14
CA PRO A 405 13.81 12.53 25.16
C PRO A 405 15.14 12.85 24.48
N VAL A 406 15.10 13.69 23.45
CA VAL A 406 16.28 14.31 22.84
C VAL A 406 16.25 15.81 23.13
N SER A 407 17.30 16.32 23.81
CA SER A 407 17.46 17.76 24.04
C SER A 407 18.52 18.32 23.10
N THR A 408 18.12 19.06 22.09
CA THR A 408 19.01 19.85 21.24
C THR A 408 18.83 21.34 21.55
N ASN A 409 19.92 22.00 21.94
CA ASN A 409 19.91 23.43 22.21
C ASN A 409 20.48 24.15 20.99
N PHE A 410 19.63 24.82 20.21
CA PHE A 410 20.09 25.55 19.02
C PHE A 410 20.68 26.91 19.40
N GLY A 411 21.86 27.20 18.86
CA GLY A 411 22.70 28.36 19.18
C GLY A 411 22.19 29.72 18.70
N VAL A 412 20.96 29.81 18.18
CA VAL A 412 20.28 31.11 18.00
C VAL A 412 19.57 31.44 19.30
N ILE A 413 20.35 31.82 20.32
CA ILE A 413 19.82 32.66 21.39
C ILE A 413 19.40 33.95 20.70
N CYS A 414 18.17 34.40 20.92
CA CYS A 414 17.74 35.73 20.54
C CYS A 414 18.75 36.76 21.11
N THR A 415 19.73 37.20 20.32
CA THR A 415 20.61 38.32 20.70
C THR A 415 19.88 39.60 20.36
N GLY A 416 18.85 39.85 21.17
CA GLY A 416 17.84 40.88 20.99
C GLY A 416 16.66 40.48 21.86
N THR A 417 15.96 41.46 22.42
CA THR A 417 14.80 41.30 23.29
C THR A 417 13.57 40.70 22.58
N ALA A 418 13.71 39.56 21.89
CA ALA A 418 12.61 38.84 21.29
C ALA A 418 11.79 38.18 22.42
N THR A 419 10.59 38.68 22.66
CA THR A 419 9.74 38.25 23.78
C THR A 419 8.66 37.25 23.37
N ASN A 420 8.56 36.85 22.08
CA ASN A 420 7.43 36.04 21.58
C ASN A 420 7.60 35.44 20.15
N ALA A 421 8.57 34.55 19.92
CA ALA A 421 8.68 33.82 18.64
C ALA A 421 7.57 32.74 18.46
N SER A 422 7.19 32.47 17.22
CA SER A 422 6.29 31.37 16.83
C SER A 422 7.05 30.32 16.01
N PRO A 423 6.92 29.02 16.31
CA PRO A 423 7.52 27.98 15.49
C PRO A 423 6.76 27.87 14.16
N VAL A 424 7.47 27.61 13.07
CA VAL A 424 6.95 27.43 11.70
C VAL A 424 7.71 26.30 10.98
N PRO A 425 7.84 25.11 11.60
CA PRO A 425 8.61 24.01 11.03
C PRO A 425 7.97 23.54 9.72
N ALA A 426 8.80 23.21 8.74
CA ALA A 426 8.44 22.66 7.44
C ALA A 426 9.72 22.24 6.71
N ASP A 427 9.64 21.44 5.66
CA ASP A 427 10.80 21.09 4.82
C ASP A 427 11.09 22.20 3.79
N TYR A 428 11.96 23.18 4.12
CA TYR A 428 12.28 24.31 3.24
C TYR A 428 13.44 24.02 2.28
N ASP A 429 14.21 22.95 2.49
CA ASP A 429 15.33 22.56 1.62
C ASP A 429 15.04 21.36 0.71
N GLY A 430 13.94 20.65 0.92
CA GLY A 430 13.42 19.56 0.11
C GLY A 430 14.12 18.24 0.36
N ASP A 431 14.68 18.02 1.56
CA ASP A 431 15.36 16.78 1.92
C ASP A 431 14.42 15.69 2.47
N GLY A 432 13.12 16.00 2.62
CA GLY A 432 12.10 15.13 3.17
C GLY A 432 12.09 15.10 4.70
N ILE A 433 12.90 15.93 5.36
CA ILE A 433 12.97 16.07 6.81
C ILE A 433 12.49 17.48 7.17
N THR A 434 11.77 17.58 8.30
CA THR A 434 11.27 18.86 8.77
C THR A 434 12.40 19.76 9.27
N ASP A 435 12.53 20.95 8.68
CA ASP A 435 13.45 21.96 9.18
C ASP A 435 12.92 22.64 10.44
N LEU A 436 13.87 23.01 11.30
CA LEU A 436 13.56 23.83 12.46
C LEU A 436 13.48 25.30 12.06
N ALA A 437 12.29 25.88 12.14
CA ALA A 437 12.07 27.26 11.75
C ALA A 437 11.18 28.06 12.72
N TYR A 438 11.41 29.38 12.78
CA TYR A 438 10.63 30.31 13.59
C TYR A 438 10.37 31.64 12.87
N TYR A 439 9.29 32.31 13.27
CA TYR A 439 8.96 33.69 12.88
C TYR A 439 8.80 34.60 14.11
N GLU A 440 9.58 35.67 14.20
CA GLU A 440 9.48 36.67 15.24
C GLU A 440 8.51 37.80 14.84
N LYS A 441 7.27 37.73 15.35
CA LYS A 441 6.19 38.68 15.00
C LYS A 441 6.53 40.16 15.23
N ALA A 442 7.39 40.49 16.19
CA ALA A 442 7.70 41.87 16.53
C ALA A 442 8.66 42.54 15.52
N SER A 443 9.65 41.79 15.03
CA SER A 443 10.67 42.28 14.10
C SER A 443 10.42 41.89 12.64
N GLY A 444 9.62 40.83 12.41
CA GLY A 444 9.48 40.18 11.10
C GLY A 444 10.66 39.25 10.75
N THR A 445 11.47 38.85 11.73
CA THR A 445 12.63 37.97 11.48
C THR A 445 12.18 36.53 11.33
N TRP A 446 12.48 35.94 10.17
CA TRP A 446 12.47 34.49 9.96
C TRP A 446 13.84 33.91 10.31
N GLY A 447 13.84 32.73 10.94
CA GLY A 447 15.03 31.92 11.11
C GLY A 447 14.73 30.47 10.76
N ILE A 448 15.55 29.86 9.92
CA ILE A 448 15.43 28.47 9.46
C ILE A 448 16.78 27.78 9.69
N LEU A 449 16.75 26.54 10.15
CA LEU A 449 17.90 25.66 10.23
C LEU A 449 17.62 24.43 9.39
N TYR A 450 18.35 24.33 8.28
CA TYR A 450 18.23 23.26 7.31
C TYR A 450 18.65 21.90 7.89
N SER A 451 17.83 20.87 7.74
CA SER A 451 18.08 19.48 8.17
C SER A 451 19.28 18.87 7.46
N ASP A 452 19.39 19.00 6.14
CA ASP A 452 20.48 18.40 5.35
C ASP A 452 21.84 18.98 5.73
N SER A 453 21.95 20.30 5.67
CA SER A 453 23.24 21.00 5.78
C SER A 453 23.60 21.44 7.21
N GLY A 454 22.63 21.50 8.12
CA GLY A 454 22.76 22.15 9.42
C GLY A 454 23.04 23.67 9.31
N GLN A 455 22.82 24.28 8.14
CA GLN A 455 23.05 25.70 7.92
C GLN A 455 21.87 26.52 8.45
N ALA A 456 22.18 27.54 9.27
CA ALA A 456 21.18 28.49 9.74
C ALA A 456 21.06 29.69 8.78
N VAL A 457 19.84 30.03 8.39
CA VAL A 457 19.49 31.20 7.57
C VAL A 457 18.55 32.11 8.36
N THR A 458 18.76 33.43 8.24
CA THR A 458 17.86 34.43 8.84
C THR A 458 17.56 35.54 7.83
N ALA A 459 16.31 35.99 7.80
CA ALA A 459 15.87 37.04 6.89
C ALA A 459 14.80 37.95 7.55
N PRO A 460 14.94 39.29 7.43
CA PRO A 460 13.90 40.21 7.85
C PRO A 460 12.83 40.33 6.75
N TRP A 461 11.72 39.63 6.89
CA TRP A 461 10.63 39.63 5.92
C TRP A 461 9.28 39.54 6.62
N GLY A 462 8.43 40.57 6.44
CA GLY A 462 7.18 40.75 7.17
C GLY A 462 7.26 41.84 8.25
N GLY A 463 6.67 41.57 9.41
CA GLY A 463 6.60 42.47 10.56
C GLY A 463 5.38 42.24 11.46
N PRO A 464 5.07 43.19 12.37
CA PRO A 464 3.87 43.14 13.18
C PRO A 464 2.59 43.06 12.35
N GLY A 465 1.72 42.10 12.67
CA GLY A 465 0.43 41.90 11.99
C GLY A 465 0.46 40.92 10.81
N PHE A 466 1.61 40.34 10.49
CA PHE A 466 1.70 39.21 9.56
C PHE A 466 1.65 37.88 10.33
N ILE A 467 1.04 36.88 9.70
CA ILE A 467 0.90 35.51 10.20
C ILE A 467 1.64 34.59 9.23
N PRO A 468 2.62 33.79 9.69
CA PRO A 468 3.30 32.84 8.82
C PRO A 468 2.36 31.66 8.49
N ALA A 469 2.40 31.20 7.24
CA ALA A 469 1.61 30.07 6.74
C ALA A 469 2.38 29.33 5.63
N PRO A 470 3.60 28.82 5.92
CA PRO A 470 4.42 28.12 4.94
C PRO A 470 3.71 26.85 4.44
N ALA A 471 3.85 26.56 3.15
CA ALA A 471 3.35 25.36 2.48
C ALA A 471 4.00 25.29 1.07
N ASP A 472 3.96 24.14 0.40
CA ASP A 472 4.47 24.01 -0.97
C ASP A 472 3.46 24.55 -1.99
N PHE A 473 3.56 25.82 -2.37
CA PHE A 473 2.58 26.45 -3.28
C PHE A 473 2.93 26.26 -4.77
N ASP A 474 4.14 25.79 -5.11
CA ASP A 474 4.57 25.58 -6.50
C ASP A 474 4.79 24.12 -6.91
N GLY A 475 4.70 23.19 -5.96
CA GLY A 475 4.74 21.74 -6.16
C GLY A 475 6.15 21.23 -6.44
N ASP A 476 7.16 21.84 -5.81
CA ASP A 476 8.56 21.42 -5.92
C ASP A 476 9.04 20.56 -4.73
N ASP A 477 8.10 20.09 -3.92
CA ASP A 477 8.28 19.31 -2.70
C ASP A 477 9.02 20.09 -1.60
N LYS A 478 9.07 21.43 -1.69
CA LYS A 478 9.61 22.30 -0.63
C LYS A 478 8.54 23.22 -0.11
N ALA A 479 8.55 23.46 1.20
CA ALA A 479 7.75 24.49 1.80
C ALA A 479 8.23 25.88 1.37
N ASP A 480 7.33 26.68 0.80
CA ASP A 480 7.57 28.07 0.51
C ASP A 480 7.37 28.93 1.76
N PRO A 481 8.30 29.85 2.07
CA PRO A 481 8.05 30.89 3.04
C PRO A 481 6.85 31.74 2.63
N CYS A 482 5.84 31.80 3.51
CA CYS A 482 4.58 32.47 3.23
C CYS A 482 4.11 33.31 4.43
N LEU A 483 3.59 34.51 4.14
CA LEU A 483 3.01 35.44 5.09
C LEU A 483 1.62 35.89 4.65
N TYR A 484 0.65 35.79 5.57
CA TYR A 484 -0.70 36.33 5.42
C TYR A 484 -0.90 37.58 6.28
N GLN A 485 -1.43 38.64 5.69
CA GLN A 485 -1.76 39.89 6.37
C GLN A 485 -3.28 40.02 6.58
N GLU A 486 -3.75 39.63 7.76
CA GLU A 486 -5.19 39.59 8.10
C GLU A 486 -5.91 40.92 7.83
N SER A 487 -5.29 42.06 8.12
CA SER A 487 -5.94 43.37 7.96
C SER A 487 -6.28 43.74 6.51
N THR A 488 -5.65 43.09 5.53
CA THR A 488 -5.83 43.38 4.09
C THR A 488 -6.25 42.16 3.28
N GLY A 489 -6.13 40.95 3.82
CA GLY A 489 -6.32 39.70 3.09
C GLY A 489 -5.18 39.39 2.11
N LYS A 490 -4.04 40.08 2.21
CA LYS A 490 -2.94 39.90 1.27
C LYS A 490 -1.99 38.79 1.70
N TRP A 491 -1.73 37.88 0.78
CA TRP A 491 -0.74 36.81 0.85
C TRP A 491 0.56 37.24 0.17
N TYR A 492 1.68 36.82 0.73
CA TYR A 492 3.03 37.00 0.19
C TYR A 492 3.74 35.65 0.27
N ILE A 493 4.18 35.12 -0.86
CA ILE A 493 4.76 33.78 -0.97
C ILE A 493 6.08 33.90 -1.71
N LEU A 494 7.14 33.30 -1.20
CA LEU A 494 8.46 33.23 -1.84
C LEU A 494 8.65 31.86 -2.48
N LEU A 495 8.39 31.75 -3.78
CA LEU A 495 8.40 30.48 -4.52
C LEU A 495 9.81 29.88 -4.64
N SER A 496 10.05 28.75 -3.98
CA SER A 496 11.28 27.96 -3.92
C SER A 496 11.85 27.66 -5.31
N SER A 497 11.02 27.12 -6.21
CA SER A 497 11.41 26.71 -7.57
C SER A 497 11.85 27.89 -8.45
N SER A 498 11.43 29.11 -8.08
CA SER A 498 11.69 30.36 -8.80
C SER A 498 12.79 31.19 -8.14
N GLY A 499 13.61 30.59 -7.28
CA GLY A 499 14.67 31.28 -6.56
C GLY A 499 14.13 32.29 -5.55
N TYR A 500 13.04 31.93 -4.87
CA TYR A 500 12.32 32.74 -3.88
C TYR A 500 11.77 34.05 -4.45
N LEU A 501 11.21 34.00 -5.67
CA LEU A 501 10.49 35.13 -6.25
C LEU A 501 9.22 35.39 -5.43
N GLU A 502 9.05 36.62 -4.95
CA GLU A 502 7.83 37.01 -4.24
C GLU A 502 6.64 37.13 -5.20
N VAL A 503 5.60 36.34 -4.94
CA VAL A 503 4.27 36.47 -5.53
C VAL A 503 3.28 36.91 -4.45
N SER A 504 2.20 37.57 -4.87
CA SER A 504 1.18 38.05 -3.94
C SER A 504 -0.21 37.98 -4.52
N ALA A 505 -1.19 37.66 -3.68
CA ALA A 505 -2.61 37.62 -4.01
C ALA A 505 -3.43 38.25 -2.86
N ILE A 506 -4.65 38.68 -3.17
CA ILE A 506 -5.62 39.10 -2.14
C ILE A 506 -6.68 38.02 -2.06
N TRP A 507 -6.78 37.36 -0.92
CA TRP A 507 -7.71 36.28 -0.66
C TRP A 507 -8.04 36.22 0.84
N GLY A 508 -9.32 36.32 1.21
CA GLY A 508 -9.77 36.52 2.59
C GLY A 508 -9.85 37.99 3.02
N GLY A 509 -9.42 38.29 4.24
CA GLY A 509 -9.51 39.63 4.83
C GLY A 509 -9.54 39.63 6.36
N SER A 510 -9.98 40.77 6.92
CA SER A 510 -10.08 40.95 8.38
C SER A 510 -11.00 39.90 9.00
N GLY A 511 -10.55 39.21 10.05
CA GLY A 511 -11.29 38.14 10.73
C GLY A 511 -10.98 36.74 10.22
N TYR A 512 -10.30 36.61 9.07
CA TYR A 512 -9.89 35.32 8.52
C TYR A 512 -8.54 34.85 9.05
N GLN A 513 -8.40 33.53 9.22
CA GLN A 513 -7.15 32.83 9.50
C GLN A 513 -6.73 32.05 8.25
N ALA A 514 -5.43 32.07 7.94
CA ALA A 514 -4.84 31.27 6.86
C ALA A 514 -4.74 29.79 7.26
N VAL A 515 -5.12 28.89 6.35
CA VAL A 515 -5.12 27.43 6.53
C VAL A 515 -4.75 26.74 5.19
N PRO A 516 -3.58 27.05 4.60
CA PRO A 516 -3.21 26.48 3.29
C PRO A 516 -2.98 24.98 3.39
N ALA A 517 -3.44 24.24 2.39
CA ALA A 517 -3.25 22.80 2.19
C ALA A 517 -3.68 22.43 0.76
N ASP A 518 -3.40 21.22 0.31
CA ASP A 518 -3.84 20.72 -1.01
C ASP A 518 -5.27 20.20 -0.94
N TYR A 519 -6.25 21.00 -1.39
CA TYR A 519 -7.68 20.64 -1.36
C TYR A 519 -8.19 20.09 -2.71
N ASP A 520 -7.37 20.07 -3.76
CA ASP A 520 -7.73 19.52 -5.08
C ASP A 520 -6.80 18.40 -5.59
N ASN A 521 -5.86 17.95 -4.75
CA ASN A 521 -4.92 16.85 -4.97
C ASN A 521 -4.07 17.06 -6.23
N ASP A 522 -3.65 18.29 -6.49
CA ASP A 522 -2.77 18.64 -7.61
C ASP A 522 -1.27 18.61 -7.22
N GLY A 523 -0.97 18.35 -5.94
CA GLY A 523 0.37 18.34 -5.37
C GLY A 523 0.86 19.72 -4.93
N ARG A 524 -0.02 20.73 -4.86
CA ARG A 524 0.30 22.09 -4.42
C ARG A 524 -0.65 22.53 -3.33
N ALA A 525 -0.15 23.33 -2.42
CA ALA A 525 -0.96 23.98 -1.42
C ALA A 525 -1.83 25.08 -2.05
N ASP A 526 -3.12 25.04 -1.72
CA ASP A 526 -4.07 26.07 -2.07
C ASP A 526 -4.08 27.20 -1.03
N PRO A 527 -4.09 28.48 -1.45
CA PRO A 527 -4.42 29.59 -0.57
C PRO A 527 -5.84 29.42 0.00
N CYS A 528 -5.92 29.05 1.27
CA CYS A 528 -7.18 28.82 1.98
C CYS A 528 -7.27 29.70 3.22
N VAL A 529 -8.47 30.22 3.48
CA VAL A 529 -8.79 31.04 4.65
C VAL A 529 -10.11 30.62 5.30
N CYS A 530 -10.20 30.73 6.63
CA CYS A 530 -11.44 30.54 7.38
C CYS A 530 -11.75 31.75 8.29
N ASN A 531 -12.96 32.28 8.20
CA ASN A 531 -13.43 33.38 9.06
C ASN A 531 -13.70 32.86 10.46
N ARG A 532 -12.91 33.34 11.43
CA ARG A 532 -12.98 32.87 12.83
C ARG A 532 -14.27 33.21 13.55
N THR A 533 -15.13 34.07 12.99
CA THR A 533 -16.43 34.43 13.58
C THR A 533 -17.59 33.69 12.91
N THR A 534 -17.61 33.66 11.58
CA THR A 534 -18.72 33.10 10.80
C THR A 534 -18.53 31.63 10.44
N GLY A 535 -17.30 31.11 10.50
CA GLY A 535 -16.95 29.79 9.97
C GLY A 535 -16.90 29.75 8.44
N GLU A 536 -16.88 30.88 7.75
CA GLU A 536 -16.81 30.89 6.27
C GLU A 536 -15.41 30.51 5.79
N TRP A 537 -15.30 29.45 5.00
CA TRP A 537 -14.09 28.98 4.33
C TRP A 537 -14.05 29.42 2.87
N GLN A 538 -12.86 29.80 2.40
CA GLN A 538 -12.60 30.17 1.02
C GLN A 538 -11.29 29.54 0.55
N VAL A 539 -11.34 28.74 -0.51
CA VAL A 539 -10.18 28.01 -1.07
C VAL A 539 -9.94 28.48 -2.50
N LEU A 540 -8.71 28.85 -2.84
CA LEU A 540 -8.31 29.22 -4.20
C LEU A 540 -7.55 28.06 -4.85
N LEU A 541 -8.20 27.37 -5.79
CA LEU A 541 -7.78 26.05 -6.28
C LEU A 541 -6.64 26.14 -7.31
N SER A 542 -5.49 25.59 -6.95
CA SER A 542 -4.24 25.63 -7.71
C SER A 542 -4.27 24.73 -8.94
N GLY A 543 -4.95 23.59 -8.91
CA GLY A 543 -5.10 22.68 -10.06
C GLY A 543 -5.85 23.30 -11.24
N SER A 544 -6.62 24.35 -10.97
CA SER A 544 -7.29 25.19 -11.99
C SER A 544 -6.43 26.35 -12.50
N SER A 545 -5.14 26.40 -12.16
CA SER A 545 -4.29 27.59 -12.31
C SER A 545 -4.93 28.83 -11.65
N TYR A 546 -5.54 28.64 -10.48
CA TYR A 546 -6.23 29.65 -9.70
C TYR A 546 -7.42 30.32 -10.42
N ALA A 547 -8.00 29.65 -11.42
CA ALA A 547 -9.19 30.13 -12.14
C ALA A 547 -10.50 29.83 -11.37
N ASN A 548 -10.50 28.80 -10.52
CA ASN A 548 -11.63 28.35 -9.73
C ASN A 548 -11.37 28.53 -8.23
N SER A 549 -12.46 28.57 -7.46
CA SER A 549 -12.43 28.69 -6.00
C SER A 549 -13.60 27.95 -5.38
N ALA A 550 -13.39 27.37 -4.19
CA ALA A 550 -14.42 26.74 -3.39
C ALA A 550 -14.83 27.62 -2.19
N TYR A 551 -16.11 27.58 -1.83
CA TYR A 551 -16.68 28.32 -0.70
C TYR A 551 -17.65 27.42 0.07
N PHE A 552 -17.52 27.40 1.39
CA PHE A 552 -18.43 26.70 2.28
C PHE A 552 -18.39 27.33 3.67
N THR A 553 -19.34 27.00 4.54
CA THR A 553 -19.39 27.52 5.91
C THR A 553 -19.35 26.35 6.88
N TRP A 554 -18.34 26.35 7.75
CA TRP A 554 -18.08 25.32 8.75
C TRP A 554 -17.45 25.88 10.02
N GLY A 555 -18.05 25.57 11.17
CA GLY A 555 -17.68 26.15 12.47
C GLY A 555 -18.35 27.48 12.78
N ASN A 556 -17.87 28.17 13.81
CA ASN A 556 -18.32 29.50 14.24
C ASN A 556 -17.29 30.13 15.21
N ALA A 557 -17.63 31.26 15.83
CA ALA A 557 -16.80 32.00 16.79
C ALA A 557 -16.20 31.17 17.95
N ALA A 558 -16.82 30.05 18.32
CA ALA A 558 -16.33 29.14 19.36
C ALA A 558 -15.16 28.25 18.91
N TYR A 559 -14.93 28.15 17.60
CA TYR A 559 -13.99 27.19 17.04
C TYR A 559 -12.76 27.86 16.41
N ARG A 560 -11.74 27.06 16.15
CA ARG A 560 -10.50 27.39 15.46
C ARG A 560 -10.31 26.45 14.27
N PRO A 561 -9.95 26.96 13.08
CA PRO A 561 -9.80 26.15 11.89
C PRO A 561 -8.43 25.48 11.79
N LEU A 562 -8.41 24.26 11.24
CA LEU A 562 -7.25 23.43 10.92
C LEU A 562 -7.53 22.66 9.62
N SER A 563 -6.49 22.10 9.01
CA SER A 563 -6.58 21.15 7.91
C SER A 563 -5.72 19.93 8.20
N GLY A 564 -6.01 18.83 7.53
CA GLY A 564 -5.29 17.56 7.54
C GLY A 564 -6.02 16.60 6.61
N ASP A 565 -5.41 15.50 6.21
CA ASP A 565 -6.09 14.41 5.49
C ASP A 565 -6.47 13.33 6.51
N TYR A 566 -7.68 13.38 7.06
CA TYR A 566 -8.13 12.49 8.15
C TYR A 566 -8.76 11.19 7.63
N ASP A 567 -9.16 11.12 6.36
CA ASP A 567 -9.69 9.91 5.75
C ASP A 567 -8.68 9.14 4.86
N GLY A 568 -7.55 9.76 4.54
CA GLY A 568 -6.41 9.19 3.83
C GLY A 568 -6.51 9.25 2.31
N ASP A 569 -7.44 10.03 1.76
CA ASP A 569 -7.74 10.02 0.32
C ASP A 569 -6.79 10.89 -0.53
N GLY A 570 -5.86 11.61 0.10
CA GLY A 570 -4.93 12.51 -0.58
C GLY A 570 -5.29 13.98 -0.43
N LEU A 571 -6.55 14.32 -0.17
CA LEU A 571 -7.05 15.69 -0.10
C LEU A 571 -7.03 16.21 1.33
N ALA A 572 -6.89 17.52 1.46
CA ALA A 572 -7.07 18.19 2.73
C ALA A 572 -8.55 18.27 3.13
N ASP A 573 -8.82 17.94 4.38
CA ASP A 573 -10.10 18.05 5.06
C ASP A 573 -10.15 19.30 5.95
N PRO A 574 -11.16 20.16 5.76
CA PRO A 574 -11.45 21.26 6.67
C PRO A 574 -11.90 20.75 8.06
N MET A 575 -11.16 21.12 9.11
CA MET A 575 -11.53 20.83 10.50
C MET A 575 -11.66 22.10 11.34
N VAL A 576 -12.56 22.06 12.33
CA VAL A 576 -12.72 23.11 13.34
C VAL A 576 -12.74 22.51 14.74
N TYR A 577 -12.04 23.12 15.71
CA TYR A 577 -11.97 22.64 17.10
C TYR A 577 -12.20 23.76 18.13
N ALA A 578 -12.77 23.43 19.27
CA ALA A 578 -12.88 24.32 20.43
C ALA A 578 -11.85 23.92 21.52
N ASP A 579 -11.71 24.73 22.57
CA ASP A 579 -10.70 24.55 23.64
C ASP A 579 -10.87 23.25 24.49
N SER A 580 -11.77 22.35 24.11
CA SER A 580 -11.97 21.03 24.76
C SER A 580 -11.84 19.89 23.74
N ILE A 581 -11.34 18.73 24.18
CA ILE A 581 -11.24 17.50 23.38
C ILE A 581 -12.60 16.93 22.92
N SER A 582 -13.72 17.54 23.33
CA SER A 582 -15.07 17.06 23.05
C SER A 582 -15.85 17.87 22.01
N ASP A 583 -15.26 18.94 21.48
CA ASP A 583 -15.91 19.86 20.53
C ASP A 583 -15.03 20.09 19.30
N TRP A 584 -14.90 19.05 18.46
CA TRP A 584 -14.16 19.08 17.20
C TRP A 584 -15.11 18.67 16.08
N SER A 585 -14.97 19.20 14.88
CA SER A 585 -15.79 18.83 13.73
C SER A 585 -15.00 18.91 12.45
N VAL A 586 -14.95 17.81 11.69
CA VAL A 586 -14.30 17.75 10.36
C VAL A 586 -15.34 17.62 9.25
N MET A 587 -14.97 18.07 8.06
CA MET A 587 -15.66 17.85 6.80
C MET A 587 -14.71 17.06 5.89
N LEU A 588 -15.09 15.82 5.54
CA LEU A 588 -14.21 14.88 4.84
C LEU A 588 -14.29 15.03 3.32
N SER A 589 -13.17 14.88 2.63
CA SER A 589 -13.07 14.82 1.17
C SER A 589 -13.69 13.56 0.59
N GLY A 590 -13.57 12.42 1.25
CA GLY A 590 -14.12 11.13 0.81
C GLY A 590 -15.65 11.07 0.72
N ASP A 591 -16.36 12.04 1.34
CA ASP A 591 -17.81 12.22 1.18
C ASP A 591 -18.19 13.29 0.13
N GLU A 592 -17.21 13.72 -0.67
CA GLU A 592 -17.28 14.84 -1.61
C GLU A 592 -17.60 16.19 -0.91
N TYR A 593 -17.21 16.33 0.36
CA TYR A 593 -17.58 17.45 1.23
C TYR A 593 -19.11 17.65 1.35
N LYS A 594 -19.90 16.58 1.16
CA LYS A 594 -21.38 16.61 1.14
C LYS A 594 -22.01 16.37 2.52
N GLY A 595 -21.24 15.90 3.51
CA GLY A 595 -21.73 15.45 4.82
C GLY A 595 -21.88 16.54 5.90
N SER A 596 -22.76 16.27 6.88
CA SER A 596 -22.92 17.05 8.12
C SER A 596 -21.85 16.71 9.16
N SER A 597 -21.50 17.67 10.03
CA SER A 597 -20.47 17.59 11.09
C SER A 597 -20.18 16.19 11.62
N LEU A 598 -18.91 15.79 11.60
CA LEU A 598 -18.39 14.66 12.38
C LEU A 598 -17.86 15.18 13.72
N PRO A 599 -18.70 15.25 14.78
CA PRO A 599 -18.24 15.74 16.07
C PRO A 599 -17.25 14.75 16.70
N PHE A 600 -15.98 15.08 16.87
CA PHE A 600 -15.09 14.22 17.66
C PHE A 600 -15.24 14.50 19.16
N GLY A 601 -15.45 13.42 19.93
CA GLY A 601 -15.52 13.41 21.40
C GLY A 601 -16.92 13.49 22.03
N GLY A 602 -17.02 13.10 23.31
CA GLY A 602 -18.26 13.13 24.12
C GLY A 602 -19.23 11.94 23.92
N THR A 603 -20.44 12.04 24.48
CA THR A 603 -21.50 10.98 24.45
C THR A 603 -22.07 10.70 23.05
N ASN A 604 -21.70 11.49 22.05
CA ASN A 604 -22.16 11.34 20.65
C ASN A 604 -21.22 10.46 19.79
N TRP A 605 -20.18 9.87 20.38
CA TRP A 605 -19.24 8.95 19.74
C TRP A 605 -19.92 7.83 18.93
N ALA A 606 -21.05 7.31 19.43
CA ALA A 606 -21.78 6.24 18.74
C ALA A 606 -22.39 6.67 17.38
N ALA A 607 -22.68 7.96 17.17
CA ALA A 607 -23.18 8.48 15.90
C ALA A 607 -22.04 8.69 14.89
N VAL A 608 -20.86 9.08 15.37
CA VAL A 608 -19.62 9.21 14.59
C VAL A 608 -19.22 7.84 14.06
N LYS A 609 -19.17 6.82 14.92
CA LYS A 609 -18.90 5.41 14.55
C LYS A 609 -19.81 4.86 13.42
N SER A 610 -20.97 5.49 13.18
CA SER A 610 -21.89 5.13 12.09
C SER A 610 -21.66 5.87 10.75
N LEU A 611 -20.81 6.91 10.75
CA LEU A 611 -20.37 7.65 9.57
C LEU A 611 -18.94 7.25 9.15
N TRP A 612 -18.13 6.77 10.11
CA TRP A 612 -16.93 5.93 9.87
C TRP A 612 -17.28 4.47 9.51
N ARG A 613 -18.58 4.20 9.28
CA ARG A 613 -19.15 2.89 8.96
C ARG A 613 -18.82 2.54 7.51
N GLU A 614 -17.55 2.36 7.21
CA GLU A 614 -16.77 1.14 7.40
C GLU A 614 -16.75 0.46 6.04
N ASP A 615 -15.56 0.25 5.47
CA ASP A 615 -15.39 -0.63 4.30
C ASP A 615 -15.68 -2.09 4.73
N LEU A 616 -16.98 -2.40 4.90
CA LEU A 616 -17.61 -3.70 5.20
C LEU A 616 -17.70 -4.17 6.68
N VAL A 617 -18.84 -3.90 7.34
CA VAL A 617 -19.32 -4.65 8.54
C VAL A 617 -20.04 -5.92 8.10
N PHE A 618 -19.56 -7.08 8.54
CA PHE A 618 -20.22 -8.36 8.27
C PHE A 618 -20.59 -9.12 9.54
N VAL A 619 -21.79 -9.68 9.55
CA VAL A 619 -22.24 -10.60 10.60
C VAL A 619 -22.05 -12.03 10.13
N ALA A 620 -21.37 -12.84 10.94
CA ALA A 620 -21.36 -14.28 10.78
C ALA A 620 -22.49 -14.89 11.63
N PHE A 621 -23.47 -15.52 10.97
CA PHE A 621 -24.64 -16.10 11.61
C PHE A 621 -24.66 -17.62 11.41
N GLY A 622 -24.80 -18.36 12.51
CA GLY A 622 -24.78 -19.81 12.50
C GLY A 622 -24.84 -20.45 13.89
N ASP A 623 -24.48 -21.74 13.92
CA ASP A 623 -24.38 -22.58 15.11
C ASP A 623 -23.02 -22.45 15.85
N SER A 624 -22.65 -23.47 16.63
CA SER A 624 -21.37 -23.63 17.35
C SER A 624 -20.14 -23.51 16.43
N ILE A 625 -20.24 -23.92 15.16
CA ILE A 625 -19.15 -23.76 14.20
C ILE A 625 -18.94 -22.26 13.92
N THR A 626 -20.01 -21.48 13.82
CA THR A 626 -19.88 -20.03 13.67
C THR A 626 -19.33 -19.37 14.93
N TYR A 627 -19.69 -19.87 16.11
CA TYR A 627 -19.17 -19.36 17.37
C TYR A 627 -17.65 -19.58 17.50
N GLY A 628 -17.14 -20.70 16.97
CA GLY A 628 -15.72 -21.05 16.99
C GLY A 628 -15.40 -22.26 17.88
N ASP A 629 -16.39 -23.10 18.19
CA ASP A 629 -16.17 -24.30 19.01
C ASP A 629 -15.20 -25.28 18.34
N GLY A 630 -14.43 -26.03 19.13
CA GLY A 630 -13.44 -26.98 18.63
C GLY A 630 -12.11 -26.37 18.18
N SER A 631 -12.01 -25.03 18.15
CA SER A 631 -10.76 -24.29 18.05
C SER A 631 -9.92 -24.40 19.34
N SER A 632 -8.68 -23.93 19.30
CA SER A 632 -7.78 -23.91 20.48
C SER A 632 -8.30 -23.08 21.64
N THR A 633 -9.13 -22.07 21.38
CA THR A 633 -9.69 -21.21 22.43
C THR A 633 -11.18 -21.44 22.69
N ASP A 634 -11.81 -22.35 21.94
CA ASP A 634 -13.25 -22.68 22.05
C ASP A 634 -14.12 -21.42 22.14
N SER A 635 -13.81 -20.43 21.28
CA SER A 635 -14.41 -19.10 21.37
C SER A 635 -14.26 -18.30 20.06
N PRO A 636 -15.00 -17.19 19.91
CA PRO A 636 -14.96 -16.34 18.72
C PRO A 636 -13.57 -15.80 18.35
N ALA A 637 -12.63 -15.77 19.30
CA ALA A 637 -11.28 -15.25 19.09
C ALA A 637 -10.48 -16.02 18.04
N THR A 638 -10.76 -17.32 17.87
CA THR A 638 -10.08 -18.19 16.87
C THR A 638 -11.04 -18.83 15.86
N GLY A 639 -12.33 -18.46 15.91
CA GLY A 639 -13.31 -18.83 14.89
C GLY A 639 -13.11 -18.10 13.57
N TYR A 640 -13.70 -18.62 12.49
CA TYR A 640 -13.56 -18.06 11.14
C TYR A 640 -13.93 -16.58 11.00
N PRO A 641 -14.91 -15.99 11.73
CA PRO A 641 -15.29 -14.60 11.52
C PRO A 641 -14.15 -13.64 11.87
N LYS A 642 -13.46 -13.88 13.00
CA LYS A 642 -12.34 -13.05 13.42
C LYS A 642 -11.10 -13.26 12.56
N LEU A 643 -10.87 -14.51 12.13
CA LEU A 643 -9.81 -14.82 11.18
C LEU A 643 -10.04 -14.14 9.82
N LEU A 644 -11.29 -14.03 9.38
CA LEU A 644 -11.68 -13.38 8.13
C LEU A 644 -11.53 -11.86 8.22
N GLU A 645 -11.96 -11.24 9.33
CA GLU A 645 -11.73 -9.81 9.58
C GLU A 645 -10.24 -9.48 9.54
N THR A 646 -9.42 -10.30 10.21
CA THR A 646 -7.97 -10.14 10.22
C THR A 646 -7.39 -10.24 8.81
N LYS A 647 -7.84 -11.23 8.01
CA LYS A 647 -7.38 -11.41 6.64
C LYS A 647 -7.82 -10.28 5.70
N LEU A 648 -9.00 -9.69 5.89
CA LEU A 648 -9.45 -8.55 5.09
C LEU A 648 -8.63 -7.30 5.40
N LYS A 649 -8.41 -6.98 6.69
CA LYS A 649 -7.54 -5.89 7.15
C LYS A 649 -6.09 -5.98 6.66
N GLN A 650 -5.63 -7.19 6.34
CA GLN A 650 -4.28 -7.42 5.79
C GLN A 650 -4.19 -7.18 4.28
N ASN A 651 -5.31 -7.19 3.55
CA ASN A 651 -5.32 -7.21 2.09
C ASN A 651 -5.96 -5.99 1.44
N TYR A 652 -6.71 -5.19 2.18
CA TYR A 652 -7.43 -4.03 1.67
C TYR A 652 -7.29 -2.87 2.64
N ASP A 653 -7.12 -1.68 2.08
CA ASP A 653 -7.19 -0.42 2.82
C ASP A 653 -8.66 -0.12 3.10
N GLY A 654 -9.13 -0.49 4.30
CA GLY A 654 -10.50 -0.23 4.71
C GLY A 654 -10.89 -0.82 6.07
N TYR A 655 -11.99 -0.33 6.65
CA TYR A 655 -12.48 -0.83 7.94
C TYR A 655 -13.39 -2.06 7.77
N PHE A 656 -12.83 -3.23 8.08
CA PHE A 656 -13.58 -4.48 8.23
C PHE A 656 -13.94 -4.79 9.70
N SER A 657 -15.20 -5.12 9.98
CA SER A 657 -15.64 -5.59 11.30
C SER A 657 -16.41 -6.89 11.18
N SER A 658 -16.03 -7.88 11.98
CA SER A 658 -16.80 -9.11 12.14
C SER A 658 -17.65 -9.07 13.40
N ILE A 659 -18.93 -9.39 13.25
CA ILE A 659 -19.84 -9.63 14.38
C ILE A 659 -20.17 -11.12 14.40
N ASN A 660 -19.67 -11.83 15.41
CA ASN A 660 -19.96 -13.24 15.59
C ASN A 660 -21.34 -13.41 16.26
N GLN A 661 -22.26 -14.06 15.55
CA GLN A 661 -23.61 -14.42 16.01
C GLN A 661 -23.79 -15.94 15.99
N GLY A 662 -22.74 -16.70 16.29
CA GLY A 662 -22.77 -18.14 16.49
C GLY A 662 -23.47 -18.55 17.78
N ARG A 663 -24.24 -19.64 17.76
CA ARG A 663 -24.91 -20.17 18.95
C ARG A 663 -24.81 -21.69 19.04
N ASP A 664 -24.28 -22.16 20.16
CA ASP A 664 -24.08 -23.59 20.39
C ASP A 664 -25.38 -24.40 20.27
N GLY A 665 -25.32 -25.51 19.52
CA GLY A 665 -26.42 -26.44 19.28
C GLY A 665 -27.62 -25.89 18.51
N GLU A 666 -27.54 -24.69 17.91
CA GLU A 666 -28.67 -24.08 17.22
C GLU A 666 -29.04 -24.82 15.93
N ASP A 667 -30.34 -24.92 15.65
CA ASP A 667 -30.91 -25.42 14.39
C ASP A 667 -31.45 -24.27 13.53
N THR A 668 -31.76 -24.52 12.26
CA THR A 668 -32.24 -23.47 11.36
C THR A 668 -33.56 -22.82 11.81
N TRP A 669 -34.43 -23.54 12.52
CA TRP A 669 -35.70 -23.01 13.02
C TRP A 669 -35.48 -22.00 14.15
N GLN A 670 -34.63 -22.33 15.11
CA GLN A 670 -34.18 -21.44 16.18
C GLN A 670 -33.44 -20.21 15.61
N GLY A 671 -32.64 -20.42 14.56
CA GLY A 671 -31.99 -19.35 13.81
C GLY A 671 -32.99 -18.32 13.28
N VAL A 672 -34.05 -18.77 12.61
CA VAL A 672 -35.14 -17.91 12.09
C VAL A 672 -35.76 -17.05 13.20
N GLU A 673 -35.98 -17.61 14.41
CA GLU A 673 -36.61 -16.88 15.53
C GLU A 673 -35.81 -15.66 16.00
N ARG A 674 -34.48 -15.67 15.85
CA ARG A 674 -33.60 -14.57 16.29
C ARG A 674 -33.04 -13.73 15.15
N PHE A 675 -33.11 -14.21 13.90
CA PHE A 675 -32.46 -13.56 12.76
C PHE A 675 -32.89 -12.10 12.57
N SER A 676 -34.20 -11.80 12.60
CA SER A 676 -34.68 -10.43 12.46
C SER A 676 -34.18 -9.51 13.58
N ARG A 677 -34.20 -9.97 14.85
CA ARG A 677 -33.72 -9.16 15.98
C ARG A 677 -32.21 -8.93 15.90
N MET A 678 -31.46 -9.91 15.40
CA MET A 678 -30.03 -9.78 15.14
C MET A 678 -29.76 -8.71 14.07
N LEU A 679 -30.47 -8.76 12.94
CA LEU A 679 -30.30 -7.77 11.87
C LEU A 679 -30.59 -6.36 12.36
N ASP A 680 -31.68 -6.20 13.12
CA ASP A 680 -32.08 -4.89 13.66
C ASP A 680 -31.07 -4.38 14.72
N ALA A 681 -30.41 -5.28 15.47
CA ALA A 681 -29.43 -4.91 16.49
C ALA A 681 -28.02 -4.63 15.95
N THR A 682 -27.64 -5.28 14.85
CA THR A 682 -26.27 -5.22 14.29
C THR A 682 -26.18 -4.34 13.04
N ASN A 683 -27.27 -4.25 12.27
CA ASN A 683 -27.39 -3.49 11.03
C ASN A 683 -26.18 -3.73 10.07
N PRO A 684 -25.89 -4.96 9.63
CA PRO A 684 -24.68 -5.26 8.86
C PRO A 684 -24.79 -4.88 7.38
N ASN A 685 -23.64 -4.71 6.70
CA ASN A 685 -23.58 -4.60 5.23
C ASN A 685 -23.72 -5.98 4.56
N LEU A 686 -23.24 -7.02 5.24
CA LEU A 686 -23.15 -8.39 4.74
C LEU A 686 -23.47 -9.41 5.84
N VAL A 687 -24.20 -10.46 5.49
CA VAL A 687 -24.39 -11.65 6.32
C VAL A 687 -23.64 -12.83 5.72
N LEU A 688 -22.82 -13.48 6.54
CA LEU A 688 -22.23 -14.79 6.27
C LEU A 688 -23.12 -15.82 6.95
N LEU A 689 -23.91 -16.57 6.17
CA LEU A 689 -24.90 -17.51 6.67
C LEU A 689 -24.38 -18.94 6.58
N MET A 690 -24.10 -19.57 7.72
CA MET A 690 -23.67 -20.97 7.83
C MET A 690 -24.43 -21.65 8.97
N GLU A 691 -25.55 -22.28 8.63
CA GLU A 691 -26.49 -22.90 9.56
C GLU A 691 -27.00 -24.23 8.99
N GLY A 692 -27.38 -25.18 9.86
CA GLY A 692 -27.96 -26.47 9.44
C GLY A 692 -27.18 -27.71 9.87
N THR A 693 -26.04 -27.57 10.54
CA THR A 693 -25.25 -28.73 10.98
C THR A 693 -26.04 -29.61 11.95
N ASN A 694 -26.72 -28.99 12.91
CA ASN A 694 -27.47 -29.69 13.96
C ASN A 694 -28.78 -30.27 13.44
N ASP A 695 -29.46 -29.61 12.48
CA ASP A 695 -30.64 -30.11 11.77
C ASP A 695 -30.39 -31.50 11.16
N HIS A 696 -29.19 -31.74 10.65
CA HIS A 696 -28.79 -33.03 10.09
C HIS A 696 -28.45 -34.09 11.15
N GLY A 697 -28.11 -33.68 12.37
CA GLY A 697 -27.97 -34.57 13.52
C GLY A 697 -29.32 -34.99 14.12
N ASP A 698 -30.32 -34.11 14.04
CA ASP A 698 -31.67 -34.28 14.60
C ASP A 698 -32.72 -34.75 13.59
N ASP A 699 -32.27 -35.18 12.42
CA ASP A 699 -33.08 -35.72 11.34
C ASP A 699 -34.14 -34.78 10.71
N VAL A 700 -34.02 -33.46 10.90
CA VAL A 700 -34.97 -32.43 10.40
C VAL A 700 -35.19 -32.53 8.87
N PRO A 701 -36.43 -32.55 8.35
CA PRO A 701 -36.70 -32.68 6.93
C PRO A 701 -35.98 -31.63 6.07
N PHE A 702 -35.40 -32.04 4.93
CA PHE A 702 -34.64 -31.13 4.06
C PHE A 702 -35.45 -29.92 3.58
N ASP A 703 -36.74 -30.11 3.30
CA ASP A 703 -37.59 -29.01 2.83
C ASP A 703 -37.80 -27.94 3.94
N GLU A 704 -37.76 -28.34 5.22
CA GLU A 704 -37.85 -27.42 6.35
C GLU A 704 -36.55 -26.61 6.53
N ILE A 705 -35.39 -27.27 6.43
CA ILE A 705 -34.07 -26.60 6.45
C ILE A 705 -33.97 -25.60 5.29
N GLU A 706 -34.41 -25.99 4.10
CA GLU A 706 -34.43 -25.14 2.90
C GLU A 706 -35.36 -23.93 3.06
N GLU A 707 -36.55 -24.11 3.64
CA GLU A 707 -37.50 -23.03 3.92
C GLU A 707 -36.93 -22.04 4.95
N ASN A 708 -36.32 -22.53 6.03
CA ASN A 708 -35.73 -21.70 7.08
C ASN A 708 -34.56 -20.85 6.57
N LEU A 709 -33.61 -21.45 5.83
CA LEU A 709 -32.49 -20.73 5.21
C LEU A 709 -32.99 -19.69 4.21
N SER A 710 -34.00 -20.04 3.39
CA SER A 710 -34.63 -19.13 2.44
C SER A 710 -35.30 -17.94 3.13
N MET A 711 -35.97 -18.18 4.27
CA MET A 711 -36.60 -17.11 5.07
C MET A 711 -35.57 -16.13 5.62
N MET A 712 -34.44 -16.62 6.15
CA MET A 712 -33.36 -15.75 6.63
C MET A 712 -32.79 -14.89 5.50
N ILE A 713 -32.53 -15.47 4.32
CA ILE A 713 -32.04 -14.72 3.15
C ILE A 713 -33.06 -13.64 2.73
N GLN A 714 -34.35 -13.98 2.67
CA GLN A 714 -35.42 -13.03 2.36
C GLN A 714 -35.45 -11.86 3.34
N LEU A 715 -35.32 -12.13 4.64
CA LEU A 715 -35.33 -11.10 5.68
C LEU A 715 -34.13 -10.14 5.59
N ALA A 716 -32.95 -10.64 5.21
CA ALA A 716 -31.77 -9.82 4.97
C ALA A 716 -31.91 -8.98 3.68
N GLN A 717 -32.26 -9.60 2.56
CA GLN A 717 -32.42 -8.90 1.28
C GLN A 717 -33.55 -7.85 1.31
N ALA A 718 -34.64 -8.10 2.06
CA ALA A 718 -35.71 -7.12 2.27
C ALA A 718 -35.24 -5.84 2.99
N ARG A 719 -34.10 -5.90 3.70
CA ARG A 719 -33.42 -4.76 4.33
C ARG A 719 -32.28 -4.20 3.49
N GLY A 720 -32.09 -4.68 2.26
CA GLY A 720 -30.97 -4.30 1.39
C GLY A 720 -29.62 -4.90 1.81
N ILE A 721 -29.62 -5.88 2.72
CA ILE A 721 -28.40 -6.50 3.25
C ILE A 721 -27.99 -7.65 2.32
N ARG A 722 -26.70 -7.69 1.95
CA ARG A 722 -26.18 -8.78 1.11
C ARG A 722 -25.94 -10.03 1.94
N VAL A 723 -25.99 -11.20 1.28
CA VAL A 723 -25.78 -12.50 1.92
C VAL A 723 -24.78 -13.32 1.13
N ILE A 724 -23.86 -13.98 1.82
CA ILE A 724 -23.09 -15.12 1.31
C ILE A 724 -23.56 -16.33 2.12
N ILE A 725 -24.08 -17.36 1.46
CA ILE A 725 -24.47 -18.62 2.11
C ILE A 725 -23.35 -19.65 1.99
N ALA A 726 -23.07 -20.42 3.03
CA ALA A 726 -22.07 -21.48 3.00
C ALA A 726 -22.69 -22.88 2.84
N THR A 727 -21.97 -23.78 2.20
CA THR A 727 -22.24 -25.22 2.33
C THR A 727 -21.97 -25.68 3.77
N ILE A 728 -22.75 -26.66 4.26
CA ILE A 728 -22.62 -27.16 5.63
C ILE A 728 -21.31 -27.94 5.73
N PRO A 729 -20.42 -27.64 6.70
CA PRO A 729 -19.13 -28.31 6.87
C PRO A 729 -19.25 -29.83 7.03
N PRO A 730 -18.22 -30.61 6.66
CA PRO A 730 -18.27 -32.06 6.84
C PRO A 730 -18.16 -32.44 8.32
N VAL A 731 -18.64 -33.64 8.66
CA VAL A 731 -18.47 -34.25 9.99
C VAL A 731 -17.73 -35.59 9.85
N ILE A 732 -17.10 -36.04 10.94
CA ILE A 732 -16.30 -37.28 10.93
C ILE A 732 -16.89 -38.36 11.82
N ALA A 733 -16.56 -39.61 11.51
CA ALA A 733 -16.75 -40.74 12.41
C ALA A 733 -15.38 -41.22 12.90
N ASN A 734 -15.21 -41.31 14.21
CA ASN A 734 -13.98 -41.73 14.87
C ASN A 734 -14.28 -42.48 16.17
N GLU A 735 -13.25 -42.71 17.00
CA GLU A 735 -13.41 -43.44 18.27
C GLU A 735 -14.28 -42.72 19.31
N TYR A 736 -14.49 -41.41 19.18
CA TYR A 736 -15.27 -40.61 20.13
C TYR A 736 -16.76 -40.54 19.76
N ARG A 737 -17.05 -40.43 18.46
CA ARG A 737 -18.40 -40.24 17.90
C ARG A 737 -18.50 -40.86 16.51
N ASP A 738 -19.61 -41.52 16.22
CA ASP A 738 -19.97 -41.95 14.87
C ASP A 738 -21.02 -40.98 14.30
N ARG A 739 -20.62 -40.17 13.33
CA ARG A 739 -21.50 -39.21 12.63
C ARG A 739 -21.72 -39.58 11.16
N SER A 740 -21.53 -40.84 10.79
CA SER A 740 -21.65 -41.28 9.39
C SER A 740 -23.03 -40.97 8.79
N ALA A 741 -24.11 -41.19 9.55
CA ALA A 741 -25.46 -40.86 9.10
C ALA A 741 -25.68 -39.35 8.91
N GLN A 742 -25.12 -38.52 9.80
CA GLN A 742 -25.17 -37.06 9.68
C GLN A 742 -24.38 -36.59 8.45
N MET A 743 -23.20 -37.18 8.19
CA MET A 743 -22.40 -36.89 7.00
C MET A 743 -23.17 -37.22 5.70
N GLU A 744 -23.84 -38.38 5.63
CA GLU A 744 -24.66 -38.74 4.48
C GLU A 744 -25.77 -37.71 4.21
N ARG A 745 -26.39 -37.19 5.27
CA ARG A 745 -27.42 -36.14 5.17
C ARG A 745 -26.85 -34.81 4.70
N ILE A 746 -25.71 -34.38 5.24
CA ILE A 746 -25.01 -33.15 4.82
C ILE A 746 -24.65 -33.23 3.33
N VAL A 747 -24.06 -34.35 2.89
CA VAL A 747 -23.70 -34.59 1.48
C VAL A 747 -24.95 -34.52 0.58
N ALA A 748 -26.07 -35.07 1.02
CA ALA A 748 -27.32 -35.05 0.26
C ALA A 748 -28.00 -33.67 0.24
N PHE A 749 -27.78 -32.83 1.25
CA PHE A 749 -28.40 -31.51 1.37
C PHE A 749 -27.60 -30.39 0.70
N ASN A 750 -26.26 -30.41 0.77
CA ASN A 750 -25.40 -29.34 0.22
C ASN A 750 -25.71 -28.92 -1.23
N PRO A 751 -26.08 -29.82 -2.17
CA PRO A 751 -26.53 -29.40 -3.51
C PRO A 751 -27.74 -28.45 -3.51
N ARG A 752 -28.63 -28.53 -2.51
CA ARG A 752 -29.77 -27.62 -2.34
C ARG A 752 -29.34 -26.21 -1.96
N ILE A 753 -28.23 -26.05 -1.20
CA ILE A 753 -27.70 -24.72 -0.84
C ILE A 753 -27.30 -23.93 -2.10
N TYR A 754 -26.67 -24.58 -3.08
CA TYR A 754 -26.40 -23.94 -4.38
C TYR A 754 -27.68 -23.56 -5.13
N GLN A 755 -28.75 -24.37 -5.01
CA GLN A 755 -30.03 -24.06 -5.60
C GLN A 755 -30.72 -22.87 -4.91
N ILE A 756 -30.67 -22.79 -3.57
CA ILE A 756 -31.11 -21.63 -2.78
C ILE A 756 -30.35 -20.38 -3.24
N ALA A 757 -29.01 -20.45 -3.28
CA ALA A 757 -28.17 -19.32 -3.67
C ALA A 757 -28.49 -18.81 -5.08
N LYS A 758 -28.72 -19.74 -6.03
CA LYS A 758 -29.17 -19.42 -7.39
C LYS A 758 -30.54 -18.76 -7.42
N ASN A 759 -31.49 -19.22 -6.61
CA ASN A 759 -32.84 -18.65 -6.53
C ASN A 759 -32.84 -17.21 -6.00
N PHE A 760 -31.94 -16.90 -5.06
CA PHE A 760 -31.79 -15.57 -4.46
C PHE A 760 -30.74 -14.69 -5.12
N ASN A 761 -30.03 -15.20 -6.14
CA ASN A 761 -28.92 -14.54 -6.82
C ASN A 761 -27.85 -14.04 -5.83
N ILE A 762 -27.40 -14.93 -4.94
CA ILE A 762 -26.35 -14.66 -3.96
C ILE A 762 -25.14 -15.60 -4.16
N PRO A 763 -23.92 -15.17 -3.79
CA PRO A 763 -22.72 -16.01 -3.79
C PRO A 763 -22.78 -17.15 -2.75
N VAL A 764 -22.00 -18.21 -3.02
CA VAL A 764 -21.81 -19.36 -2.12
C VAL A 764 -20.37 -19.41 -1.62
N ALA A 765 -20.19 -19.64 -0.32
CA ALA A 765 -18.91 -20.04 0.29
C ALA A 765 -18.82 -21.59 0.32
N PRO A 766 -17.95 -22.23 -0.48
CA PRO A 766 -17.92 -23.69 -0.64
C PRO A 766 -17.14 -24.37 0.50
N VAL A 767 -17.60 -24.23 1.74
CA VAL A 767 -16.89 -24.70 2.95
C VAL A 767 -16.70 -26.21 2.97
N PHE A 768 -17.74 -26.98 2.66
CA PHE A 768 -17.68 -28.44 2.61
C PHE A 768 -16.62 -28.92 1.63
N GLU A 769 -16.64 -28.37 0.43
CA GLU A 769 -15.74 -28.71 -0.67
C GLU A 769 -14.32 -28.28 -0.35
N ALA A 770 -14.13 -27.10 0.24
CA ALA A 770 -12.82 -26.60 0.64
C ALA A 770 -12.16 -27.50 1.70
N ILE A 771 -12.92 -27.97 2.70
CA ILE A 771 -12.39 -28.88 3.72
C ILE A 771 -12.10 -30.26 3.11
N THR A 772 -13.04 -30.84 2.37
CA THR A 772 -12.90 -32.20 1.83
C THR A 772 -11.88 -32.32 0.69
N ALA A 773 -11.49 -31.21 0.06
CA ALA A 773 -10.42 -31.17 -0.93
C ALA A 773 -9.03 -31.40 -0.34
N VAL A 774 -8.84 -31.21 0.98
CA VAL A 774 -7.54 -31.41 1.64
C VAL A 774 -7.31 -32.90 1.93
N PRO A 775 -6.24 -33.52 1.42
CA PRO A 775 -5.95 -34.92 1.72
C PRO A 775 -5.78 -35.16 3.22
N GLY A 776 -6.55 -36.10 3.77
CA GLY A 776 -6.53 -36.43 5.20
C GLY A 776 -7.19 -35.38 6.10
N TRP A 777 -8.11 -34.56 5.55
CA TRP A 777 -8.86 -33.53 6.26
C TRP A 777 -9.53 -34.05 7.54
N GLU A 778 -9.96 -35.31 7.57
CA GLU A 778 -10.66 -35.91 8.72
C GLU A 778 -9.81 -35.84 9.99
N SER A 779 -8.50 -36.04 9.85
CA SER A 779 -7.55 -36.05 10.96
C SER A 779 -6.88 -34.69 11.18
N SER A 780 -6.73 -33.90 10.11
CA SER A 780 -5.91 -32.68 10.10
C SER A 780 -6.71 -31.41 10.28
N LEU A 781 -7.97 -31.37 9.86
CA LEU A 781 -8.82 -30.16 9.86
C LEU A 781 -9.98 -30.23 10.86
N MET A 782 -10.31 -31.42 11.35
CA MET A 782 -11.45 -31.62 12.25
C MET A 782 -11.02 -31.83 13.70
N ASN A 783 -11.80 -31.28 14.63
CA ASN A 783 -11.66 -31.50 16.05
C ASN A 783 -12.10 -32.94 16.38
N GLN A 784 -11.15 -33.78 16.82
CA GLN A 784 -11.41 -35.20 17.03
C GLN A 784 -12.46 -35.49 18.12
N PRO A 785 -12.42 -34.86 19.31
CA PRO A 785 -13.40 -35.16 20.36
C PRO A 785 -14.86 -34.84 20.00
N SER A 786 -15.11 -33.70 19.34
CA SER A 786 -16.48 -33.27 18.99
C SER A 786 -16.99 -33.91 17.70
N ALA A 787 -16.07 -34.20 16.76
CA ALA A 787 -16.31 -34.82 15.46
C ALA A 787 -17.21 -34.04 14.49
N ASN A 788 -17.70 -32.86 14.87
CA ASN A 788 -18.50 -31.96 14.03
C ASN A 788 -17.93 -30.54 13.90
N HIS A 789 -16.87 -30.20 14.64
CA HIS A 789 -16.25 -28.87 14.53
C HIS A 789 -14.92 -28.92 13.78
N PRO A 790 -14.61 -27.91 12.96
CA PRO A 790 -13.25 -27.64 12.52
C PRO A 790 -12.32 -27.40 13.72
N ASN A 791 -11.05 -27.77 13.58
CA ASN A 791 -9.98 -27.30 14.47
C ASN A 791 -9.40 -25.97 13.93
N ASP A 792 -8.35 -25.42 14.54
CA ASP A 792 -7.75 -24.16 14.07
C ASP A 792 -7.35 -24.16 12.58
N ALA A 793 -6.86 -25.30 12.06
CA ALA A 793 -6.52 -25.44 10.65
C ALA A 793 -7.78 -25.50 9.78
N GLY A 794 -8.81 -26.22 10.22
CA GLY A 794 -10.11 -26.23 9.56
C GLY A 794 -10.76 -24.85 9.52
N TYR A 795 -10.70 -24.07 10.60
CA TYR A 795 -11.24 -22.70 10.62
C TYR A 795 -10.54 -21.74 9.66
N ARG A 796 -9.26 -21.95 9.34
CA ARG A 796 -8.58 -21.22 8.26
C ARG A 796 -9.15 -21.57 6.88
N ILE A 797 -9.52 -22.83 6.65
CA ILE A 797 -10.20 -23.24 5.41
C ILE A 797 -11.61 -22.63 5.32
N VAL A 798 -12.36 -22.61 6.43
CA VAL A 798 -13.68 -21.95 6.50
C VAL A 798 -13.56 -20.45 6.21
N ARG A 799 -12.56 -19.77 6.81
CA ARG A 799 -12.22 -18.37 6.53
C ARG A 799 -12.02 -18.14 5.03
N ASP A 800 -11.23 -18.98 4.36
CA ASP A 800 -10.88 -18.78 2.95
C ASP A 800 -12.04 -19.03 1.99
N ALA A 801 -12.91 -19.98 2.33
CA ALA A 801 -14.15 -20.21 1.60
C ALA A 801 -15.06 -18.97 1.60
N PHE A 802 -15.11 -18.21 2.69
CA PHE A 802 -15.83 -16.93 2.75
C PHE A 802 -15.06 -15.75 2.16
N TYR A 803 -13.72 -15.72 2.30
CA TYR A 803 -12.89 -14.66 1.75
C TYR A 803 -13.02 -14.54 0.23
N THR A 804 -13.11 -15.68 -0.47
CA THR A 804 -13.19 -15.73 -1.94
C THR A 804 -14.36 -14.90 -2.51
N PRO A 805 -15.64 -15.13 -2.11
CA PRO A 805 -16.75 -14.31 -2.59
C PRO A 805 -16.72 -12.85 -2.07
N ILE A 806 -16.18 -12.58 -0.88
CA ILE A 806 -16.04 -11.21 -0.35
C ILE A 806 -15.07 -10.40 -1.20
N SER A 807 -13.88 -10.97 -1.46
CA SER A 807 -12.85 -10.38 -2.31
C SER A 807 -13.40 -10.05 -3.70
N ALA A 808 -14.11 -10.99 -4.34
CA ALA A 808 -14.73 -10.76 -5.64
C ALA A 808 -15.74 -9.60 -5.62
N GLY A 809 -16.53 -9.47 -4.55
CA GLY A 809 -17.47 -8.36 -4.40
C GLY A 809 -16.78 -7.02 -4.15
N LEU A 810 -15.69 -6.98 -3.37
CA LEU A 810 -14.88 -5.77 -3.17
C LEU A 810 -14.32 -5.26 -4.51
N TYR A 811 -13.71 -6.15 -5.30
CA TYR A 811 -13.20 -5.78 -6.64
C TYR A 811 -14.28 -5.32 -7.62
N ALA A 812 -15.50 -5.84 -7.47
CA ALA A 812 -16.63 -5.43 -8.29
C ALA A 812 -17.32 -4.15 -7.80
N GLY A 813 -16.79 -3.48 -6.77
CA GLY A 813 -17.41 -2.30 -6.15
C GLY A 813 -18.79 -2.60 -5.56
N GLN A 814 -18.99 -3.85 -5.12
CA GLN A 814 -20.25 -4.24 -4.51
C GLN A 814 -20.31 -3.67 -3.10
N TYR A 815 -19.34 -3.98 -2.24
CA TYR A 815 -19.39 -3.68 -0.81
C TYR A 815 -19.08 -2.24 -0.45
#